data_AF-A0A1M2ZYI1-F1
#
_entry.id   AF-A0A1M2ZYI1-F1
#
_cell.length_a   1.000
_cell.length_b   1.000
_cell.length_c   1.000
_cell.angle_alpha   90.00
_cell.angle_beta   90.00
_cell.angle_gamma   90.00
#
_symmetry.space_group_name_H-M   'P 1'
#
loop_
_entity.id
_entity.type
_entity.pdbx_description
1 polymer ?
#
loop_
_entity_poly.entity_id
_entity_poly.type
_entity_poly.pdbx_seq_one_letter_code
_entity_poly.pdbx_strand_id
1 'polypeptide(L)'
;MTGRRWLLNGTAIGTGTTIVPGATGSLVLENTATGPGGTTTATSTAVTVSAVPAPSFTAAPSISPSSGDSATTFTATDGTVSNGSVTARRWLLSGTAIGTGTTIVPGAAGSLVLENTATGPGGSTTATSSAIAVTAAPAPLITSINADGWSGEYRVPGDLPAMNTSLPSEMAPEGASPKSFLVDRAGFTATGAATTYTETRIVTKRRRQAYPNYTLAEPASLALDDYVYATDSIAGVTNNSTETSPKPIAEWAMPARLLVGNSVHWEMVAFHRDFRSNRQVACVRVRANDGTTQTAWQTVAATAISTTVEDANPVEVYQGDLDVTALATGAIWLEAEVYPWIGTAASVLKSEEVQVSAGYTPRKFGRRYFHKDASRATAPPLAYVDPAGNDSTGVWSTNAATAQATPFLTLTGAHAAIMHATRGVPATGGLATGCRIYINGAVNTGTVAQVSNPQGGAGVIVTRAPGVARASAVLTIENGYRPSQTCSISGLESAVIFTDLTLKRTNNAATIRGETATGLWWHLWNITLIDASGTFGSPYSSSHGSLFGVLVDPTTTNLAWLTEQNNEVRIMRGVTADMNSTSPMQWVTFGCKLSRVQNPNLKNPADGCIVYGNKFLAHSGAGAAIGVSATNPGDTITGVAILQNLVEVTGTGSNPIVRISSDGANGSTVHTVVAHNTVAGFVNSRLNAFYDESSGTNRRTHRLIRMVGNIWVQTNTKGDRFYSTTDATEAANRTGNFGYLNGVGCEGEWTMFCSADGAQAGSAFSQMHPGLRCSIGTSLTVRNDPLFVSYQATVNASTAGAGGGDYRLQAGSPARGRVSRRGLAFDLAGAARPTSGLDACGAYA
;
A
#
# COMPACT_ATOMS: atom_id res chain seq x y z
N MET A 1 84.91 50.88 13.12
CA MET A 1 83.77 51.47 12.37
C MET A 1 83.17 52.57 13.21
N THR A 2 82.89 53.71 12.59
CA THR A 2 82.30 54.89 13.23
C THR A 2 80.87 55.18 12.75
N GLY A 3 80.41 54.54 11.66
CA GLY A 3 79.03 54.64 11.18
C GLY A 3 78.61 53.47 10.30
N ARG A 4 77.31 53.19 10.23
CA ARG A 4 76.71 52.15 9.37
C ARG A 4 75.34 52.61 8.87
N ARG A 5 75.11 52.52 7.56
CA ARG A 5 73.80 52.82 6.94
C ARG A 5 73.46 51.86 5.81
N TRP A 6 72.18 51.56 5.66
CA TRP A 6 71.63 50.82 4.54
C TRP A 6 71.24 51.78 3.43
N LEU A 7 71.68 51.49 2.21
CA LEU A 7 71.38 52.23 1.01
C LEU A 7 70.45 51.41 0.11
N LEU A 8 69.34 51.98 -0.33
CA LEU A 8 68.51 51.43 -1.40
C LEU A 8 68.64 52.34 -2.61
N ASN A 9 69.11 51.79 -3.74
CA ASN A 9 69.41 52.54 -4.96
C ASN A 9 70.29 53.79 -4.68
N GLY A 10 71.26 53.65 -3.78
CA GLY A 10 72.18 54.73 -3.38
C GLY A 10 71.62 55.71 -2.34
N THR A 11 70.35 55.60 -1.93
CA THR A 11 69.75 56.49 -0.92
C THR A 11 69.70 55.80 0.44
N ALA A 12 70.10 56.50 1.51
CA ALA A 12 70.08 55.92 2.86
C ALA A 12 68.65 55.71 3.37
N ILE A 13 68.32 54.47 3.74
CA ILE A 13 66.99 54.06 4.22
C ILE A 13 66.97 53.63 5.70
N GLY A 14 68.13 53.55 6.36
CA GLY A 14 68.20 53.21 7.78
C GLY A 14 69.64 53.02 8.28
N THR A 15 69.80 52.85 9.59
CA THR A 15 71.07 52.54 10.25
C THR A 15 70.92 51.27 11.11
N GLY A 16 72.02 50.59 11.44
CA GLY A 16 71.99 49.37 12.27
C GLY A 16 72.31 48.07 11.49
N THR A 17 72.12 46.91 12.13
CA THR A 17 72.50 45.58 11.58
C THR A 17 71.41 44.90 10.74
N THR A 18 70.19 45.40 10.77
CA THR A 18 69.01 44.83 10.07
C THR A 18 68.18 45.94 9.45
N ILE A 19 67.59 45.66 8.28
CA ILE A 19 66.66 46.57 7.61
C ILE A 19 65.58 45.75 6.88
N VAL A 20 64.37 46.29 6.79
CA VAL A 20 63.31 45.81 5.89
C VAL A 20 63.08 46.90 4.85
N PRO A 21 63.50 46.70 3.59
CA PRO A 21 63.33 47.70 2.54
C PRO A 21 61.85 47.82 2.17
N GLY A 22 61.31 49.04 2.15
CA GLY A 22 59.92 49.31 1.77
C GLY A 22 59.68 49.38 0.25
N ALA A 23 60.72 49.22 -0.58
CA ALA A 23 60.65 49.32 -2.03
C ALA A 23 61.68 48.40 -2.71
N THR A 24 61.48 48.16 -4.01
CA THR A 24 62.40 47.37 -4.83
C THR A 24 63.67 48.14 -5.17
N GLY A 25 64.77 47.42 -5.38
CA GLY A 25 66.03 48.04 -5.77
C GLY A 25 67.27 47.29 -5.31
N SER A 26 68.41 47.91 -5.56
CA SER A 26 69.72 47.44 -5.10
C SER A 26 69.94 47.89 -3.66
N LEU A 27 69.93 46.94 -2.73
CA LEU A 27 70.18 47.17 -1.32
C LEU A 27 71.66 46.90 -1.00
N VAL A 28 72.32 47.86 -0.39
CA VAL A 28 73.73 47.79 -0.02
C VAL A 28 73.90 48.27 1.43
N LEU A 29 74.79 47.62 2.18
CA LEU A 29 75.24 48.11 3.48
C LEU A 29 76.53 48.92 3.31
N GLU A 30 76.52 50.19 3.70
CA GLU A 30 77.70 51.03 3.74
C GLU A 30 78.19 51.18 5.19
N ASN A 31 79.47 50.87 5.40
CA ASN A 31 80.16 51.01 6.68
C ASN A 31 81.24 52.08 6.56
N THR A 32 81.24 53.03 7.49
CA THR A 32 82.27 54.07 7.61
C THR A 32 83.21 53.75 8.77
N ALA A 33 84.51 53.95 8.57
CA ALA A 33 85.52 53.89 9.62
C ALA A 33 86.43 55.12 9.57
N THR A 34 86.58 55.80 10.70
CA THR A 34 87.44 56.99 10.84
C THR A 34 88.54 56.70 11.86
N GLY A 35 89.76 57.08 11.52
CA GLY A 35 90.94 57.01 12.40
C GLY A 35 91.91 58.16 12.15
N PRO A 36 93.07 58.17 12.82
CA PRO A 36 94.05 59.25 12.73
C PRO A 36 94.58 59.51 11.30
N GLY A 37 94.51 58.51 10.42
CA GLY A 37 94.90 58.60 9.01
C GLY A 37 93.78 58.99 8.03
N GLY A 38 92.59 59.33 8.52
CA GLY A 38 91.44 59.75 7.70
C GLY A 38 90.21 58.85 7.85
N THR A 39 89.22 59.07 6.97
CA THR A 39 87.96 58.32 6.93
C THR A 39 87.89 57.47 5.67
N THR A 40 87.46 56.22 5.80
CA THR A 40 87.17 55.32 4.67
C THR A 40 85.74 54.77 4.77
N THR A 41 85.17 54.41 3.63
CA THR A 41 83.85 53.77 3.50
C THR A 41 83.96 52.51 2.67
N ALA A 42 83.30 51.45 3.11
CA ALA A 42 83.17 50.20 2.36
C ALA A 42 81.69 49.84 2.19
N THR A 43 81.30 49.49 0.97
CA THR A 43 79.96 49.03 0.62
C THR A 43 79.94 47.51 0.43
N SER A 44 78.90 46.83 0.91
CA SER A 44 78.69 45.42 0.62
C SER A 44 78.41 45.16 -0.86
N THR A 45 78.42 43.89 -1.27
CA THR A 45 77.76 43.47 -2.51
C THR A 45 76.29 43.86 -2.46
N ALA A 46 75.77 44.35 -3.58
CA ALA A 46 74.36 44.66 -3.73
C ALA A 46 73.51 43.39 -3.65
N VAL A 47 72.44 43.46 -2.87
CA VAL A 47 71.36 42.46 -2.83
C VAL A 47 70.15 43.06 -3.53
N THR A 48 69.60 42.35 -4.51
CA THR A 48 68.38 42.78 -5.19
C THR A 48 67.16 42.53 -4.31
N VAL A 49 66.41 43.59 -4.02
CA VAL A 49 65.09 43.53 -3.40
C VAL A 49 64.05 43.53 -4.53
N SER A 50 63.36 42.41 -4.70
CA SER A 50 62.31 42.25 -5.71
C SER A 50 60.92 42.41 -5.09
N ALA A 51 59.95 42.87 -5.90
CA ALA A 51 58.56 42.92 -5.46
C ALA A 51 58.03 41.49 -5.27
N VAL A 52 57.16 41.30 -4.28
CA VAL A 52 56.43 40.03 -4.17
C VAL A 52 55.38 40.01 -5.27
N PRO A 53 55.42 39.03 -6.21
CA PRO A 53 54.46 38.98 -7.30
C PRO A 53 53.04 38.76 -6.76
N ALA A 54 52.06 39.41 -7.38
CA ALA A 54 50.65 39.09 -7.16
C ALA A 54 50.39 37.62 -7.54
N PRO A 55 49.33 36.99 -6.98
CA PRO A 55 48.95 35.66 -7.39
C PRO A 55 48.70 35.59 -8.90
N SER A 56 48.94 34.43 -9.50
CA SER A 56 48.59 34.18 -10.91
C SER A 56 47.87 32.84 -11.05
N PHE A 57 46.88 32.77 -11.93
CA PHE A 57 46.20 31.51 -12.22
C PHE A 57 47.03 30.68 -13.20
N THR A 58 47.48 29.49 -12.78
CA THR A 58 48.17 28.51 -13.62
C THR A 58 47.19 27.58 -14.34
N ALA A 59 45.94 27.54 -13.88
CA ALA A 59 44.81 26.99 -14.61
C ALA A 59 43.57 27.88 -14.37
N ALA A 60 42.79 28.13 -15.42
CA ALA A 60 41.53 28.87 -15.30
C ALA A 60 40.49 28.06 -14.51
N PRO A 61 39.54 28.73 -13.83
CA PRO A 61 38.39 28.02 -13.25
C PRO A 61 37.53 27.38 -14.35
N SER A 62 36.73 26.38 -13.99
CA SER A 62 35.86 25.66 -14.94
C SER A 62 34.46 25.44 -14.39
N ILE A 63 33.50 25.24 -15.31
CA ILE A 63 32.10 24.99 -15.00
C ILE A 63 31.72 23.58 -15.45
N SER A 64 30.91 22.88 -14.66
CA SER A 64 30.28 21.60 -15.04
C SER A 64 28.79 21.60 -14.70
N PRO A 65 27.89 21.09 -15.57
CA PRO A 65 28.15 20.58 -16.92
C PRO A 65 28.59 21.68 -17.91
N SER A 66 29.18 21.29 -19.04
CA SER A 66 29.65 22.23 -20.08
C SER A 66 28.54 22.77 -20.99
N SER A 67 27.30 22.34 -20.79
CA SER A 67 26.09 22.82 -21.44
C SER A 67 24.88 22.61 -20.53
N GLY A 68 23.83 23.39 -20.75
CA GLY A 68 22.58 23.28 -20.01
C GLY A 68 21.64 24.42 -20.34
N ASP A 69 20.43 24.35 -19.82
CA ASP A 69 19.43 25.41 -19.94
C ASP A 69 19.41 26.29 -18.67
N SER A 70 18.52 27.29 -18.68
CA SER A 70 18.36 28.24 -17.58
C SER A 70 17.90 27.63 -16.25
N ALA A 71 17.45 26.37 -16.24
CA ALA A 71 17.06 25.62 -15.04
C ALA A 71 18.14 24.63 -14.58
N THR A 72 19.20 24.45 -15.37
CA THR A 72 20.30 23.54 -15.06
C THR A 72 21.13 24.07 -13.89
N THR A 73 21.47 23.18 -12.94
CA THR A 73 22.43 23.50 -11.87
C THR A 73 23.85 23.31 -12.38
N PHE A 74 24.64 24.37 -12.34
CA PHE A 74 26.06 24.36 -12.69
C PHE A 74 26.91 24.37 -11.42
N THR A 75 28.07 23.71 -11.48
CA THR A 75 29.03 23.57 -10.39
C THR A 75 30.36 24.18 -10.81
N ALA A 76 30.99 24.90 -9.89
CA ALA A 76 32.28 25.53 -10.03
C ALA A 76 33.42 24.57 -9.65
N THR A 77 34.47 24.58 -10.45
CA THR A 77 35.80 24.11 -10.05
C THR A 77 36.75 25.29 -10.09
N ASP A 78 37.46 25.52 -9.00
CA ASP A 78 38.39 26.63 -8.93
C ASP A 78 39.59 26.43 -9.85
N GLY A 79 40.09 27.56 -10.38
CA GLY A 79 41.38 27.59 -11.05
C GLY A 79 42.53 27.39 -10.06
N THR A 80 43.64 26.83 -10.54
CA THR A 80 44.86 26.67 -9.75
C THR A 80 45.61 27.99 -9.68
N VAL A 81 46.05 28.40 -8.49
CA VAL A 81 46.69 29.70 -8.24
C VAL A 81 48.13 29.49 -7.74
N SER A 82 49.07 30.30 -8.24
CA SER A 82 50.42 30.42 -7.69
C SER A 82 50.49 31.58 -6.68
N ASN A 83 51.29 31.43 -5.62
CA ASN A 83 51.57 32.48 -4.63
C ASN A 83 50.33 33.14 -4.00
N GLY A 84 49.24 32.38 -3.82
CA GLY A 84 47.99 32.81 -3.19
C GLY A 84 46.95 31.71 -3.14
N SER A 85 45.71 32.06 -2.79
CA SER A 85 44.55 31.16 -2.81
C SER A 85 43.31 31.85 -3.36
N VAL A 86 42.34 31.07 -3.87
CA VAL A 86 41.04 31.60 -4.29
C VAL A 86 40.25 32.02 -3.06
N THR A 87 39.86 33.29 -3.00
CA THR A 87 39.17 33.91 -1.87
C THR A 87 37.72 34.28 -2.16
N ALA A 88 37.33 34.41 -3.43
CA ALA A 88 35.94 34.70 -3.82
C ALA A 88 35.56 34.05 -5.16
N ARG A 89 34.27 33.76 -5.31
CA ARG A 89 33.64 33.22 -6.53
C ARG A 89 32.44 34.07 -6.90
N ARG A 90 32.35 34.46 -8.15
CA ARG A 90 31.22 35.22 -8.71
C ARG A 90 30.76 34.56 -10.00
N TRP A 91 29.46 34.28 -10.08
CA TRP A 91 28.83 33.79 -11.31
C TRP A 91 28.28 34.96 -12.10
N LEU A 92 28.63 35.04 -13.38
CA LEU A 92 28.22 36.07 -14.32
C LEU A 92 27.34 35.44 -15.39
N LEU A 93 26.15 35.98 -15.63
CA LEU A 93 25.31 35.66 -16.77
C LEU A 93 25.28 36.86 -17.72
N SER A 94 25.82 36.68 -18.93
CA SER A 94 25.95 37.72 -19.95
C SER A 94 26.60 39.00 -19.39
N GLY A 95 27.63 38.81 -18.55
CA GLY A 95 28.39 39.90 -17.91
C GLY A 95 27.78 40.45 -16.60
N THR A 96 26.58 40.04 -16.21
CA THR A 96 25.92 40.49 -14.98
C THR A 96 26.07 39.46 -13.86
N ALA A 97 26.43 39.89 -12.66
CA ALA A 97 26.55 38.99 -11.52
C ALA A 97 25.19 38.44 -11.08
N ILE A 98 25.06 37.11 -11.01
CA ILE A 98 23.83 36.40 -10.63
C ILE A 98 23.97 35.58 -9.34
N GLY A 99 25.19 35.39 -8.83
CA GLY A 99 25.40 34.64 -7.60
C GLY A 99 26.86 34.48 -7.20
N THR A 100 27.07 33.78 -6.09
CA THR A 100 28.38 33.43 -5.54
C THR A 100 28.36 31.96 -5.08
N GLY A 101 29.51 31.39 -4.69
CA GLY A 101 29.60 30.02 -4.18
C GLY A 101 29.95 28.98 -5.24
N THR A 102 29.80 27.71 -4.89
CA THR A 102 30.28 26.57 -5.71
C THR A 102 29.24 26.03 -6.68
N THR A 103 27.99 26.50 -6.63
CA THR A 103 26.93 26.13 -7.57
C THR A 103 26.03 27.32 -7.93
N ILE A 104 25.36 27.25 -9.08
CA ILE A 104 24.37 28.25 -9.50
C ILE A 104 23.28 27.64 -10.40
N VAL A 105 22.08 28.20 -10.37
CA VAL A 105 21.04 28.01 -11.39
C VAL A 105 20.83 29.36 -12.09
N PRO A 106 21.10 29.51 -13.40
CA PRO A 106 21.16 30.83 -14.05
C PRO A 106 19.84 31.60 -14.10
N GLY A 107 18.70 30.90 -14.12
CA GLY A 107 17.36 31.49 -14.16
C GLY A 107 16.97 32.12 -15.51
N ALA A 108 17.92 32.41 -16.39
CA ALA A 108 17.70 32.90 -17.75
C ALA A 108 18.74 32.35 -18.74
N ALA A 109 18.41 32.42 -20.03
CA ALA A 109 19.34 32.12 -21.11
C ALA A 109 20.46 33.18 -21.18
N GLY A 110 21.67 32.78 -21.57
CA GLY A 110 22.79 33.70 -21.68
C GLY A 110 24.14 33.03 -21.70
N SER A 111 25.19 33.82 -21.51
CA SER A 111 26.57 33.33 -21.44
C SER A 111 27.00 33.23 -19.97
N LEU A 112 27.12 32.01 -19.43
CA LEU A 112 27.50 31.80 -18.03
C LEU A 112 29.03 31.72 -17.91
N VAL A 113 29.58 32.50 -16.99
CA VAL A 113 31.01 32.57 -16.67
C VAL A 113 31.19 32.50 -15.16
N LEU A 114 32.15 31.69 -14.71
CA LEU A 114 32.62 31.68 -13.33
C LEU A 114 33.86 32.57 -13.24
N GLU A 115 33.83 33.55 -12.36
CA GLU A 115 34.97 34.40 -12.04
C GLU A 115 35.48 34.06 -10.64
N ASN A 116 36.76 33.69 -10.56
CA ASN A 116 37.47 33.48 -9.31
C ASN A 116 38.35 34.69 -9.01
N THR A 117 38.31 35.16 -7.77
CA THR A 117 39.30 36.11 -7.24
C THR A 117 40.29 35.36 -6.36
N ALA A 118 41.58 35.53 -6.63
CA ALA A 118 42.65 34.99 -5.81
C ALA A 118 43.45 36.11 -5.14
N THR A 119 43.86 35.89 -3.89
CA THR A 119 44.59 36.89 -3.09
C THR A 119 45.83 36.26 -2.49
N GLY A 120 46.91 37.04 -2.41
CA GLY A 120 48.18 36.66 -1.81
C GLY A 120 48.99 37.89 -1.41
N PRO A 121 50.24 37.69 -0.94
CA PRO A 121 51.03 38.78 -0.36
C PRO A 121 51.36 39.92 -1.35
N GLY A 122 51.34 39.66 -2.65
CA GLY A 122 51.54 40.67 -3.71
C GLY A 122 50.27 41.33 -4.24
N GLY A 123 49.09 41.08 -3.64
CA GLY A 123 47.80 41.65 -4.05
C GLY A 123 46.77 40.60 -4.48
N SER A 124 45.77 41.00 -5.28
CA SER A 124 44.72 40.13 -5.80
C SER A 124 44.70 40.10 -7.33
N THR A 125 44.27 38.97 -7.89
CA THR A 125 44.03 38.79 -9.34
C THR A 125 42.70 38.08 -9.56
N THR A 126 42.16 38.17 -10.77
CA THR A 126 40.93 37.48 -11.17
C THR A 126 41.16 36.61 -12.39
N ALA A 127 40.52 35.45 -12.46
CA ALA A 127 40.43 34.64 -13.67
C ALA A 127 39.00 34.18 -13.90
N THR A 128 38.62 34.11 -15.17
CA THR A 128 37.31 33.64 -15.60
C THR A 128 37.41 32.29 -16.28
N SER A 129 36.36 31.48 -16.16
CA SER A 129 36.21 30.26 -16.94
C SER A 129 35.97 30.61 -18.41
N SER A 130 36.07 29.59 -19.27
CA SER A 130 35.41 29.65 -20.57
C SER A 130 33.92 29.89 -20.38
N ALA A 131 33.34 30.75 -21.23
CA ALA A 131 31.91 30.97 -21.26
C ALA A 131 31.17 29.71 -21.75
N ILE A 132 30.09 29.34 -21.06
CA ILE A 132 29.19 28.30 -21.52
C ILE A 132 27.84 28.90 -21.91
N ALA A 133 27.28 28.43 -23.02
CA ALA A 133 25.96 28.86 -23.46
C ALA A 133 24.88 28.20 -22.58
N VAL A 134 24.07 29.02 -21.94
CA VAL A 134 22.86 28.63 -21.23
C VAL A 134 21.69 28.91 -22.16
N THR A 135 20.99 27.86 -22.59
CA THR A 135 19.80 28.03 -23.44
C THR A 135 18.58 28.38 -22.59
N ALA A 136 17.52 28.89 -23.22
CA ALA A 136 16.25 29.02 -22.52
C ALA A 136 15.74 27.62 -22.14
N ALA A 137 15.21 27.46 -20.92
CA ALA A 137 14.50 26.25 -20.55
C ALA A 137 13.34 26.02 -21.54
N PRO A 138 13.12 24.77 -22.01
CA PRO A 138 11.98 24.45 -22.86
C PRO A 138 10.68 24.90 -22.20
N ALA A 139 9.75 25.44 -23.00
CA ALA A 139 8.42 25.74 -22.49
C ALA A 139 7.75 24.43 -22.01
N PRO A 140 6.99 24.46 -20.90
CA PRO A 140 6.34 23.26 -20.40
C PRO A 140 5.35 22.68 -21.42
N LEU A 141 5.18 21.36 -21.47
CA LEU A 141 4.25 20.72 -22.41
C LEU A 141 2.80 21.19 -22.25
N ILE A 142 2.40 21.42 -21.01
CA ILE A 142 1.05 21.83 -20.59
C ILE A 142 1.11 23.20 -19.92
N THR A 143 -0.03 23.87 -19.79
CA THR A 143 -0.17 25.13 -19.04
C THR A 143 -0.72 24.90 -17.64
N SER A 144 -1.62 23.93 -17.49
CA SER A 144 -2.20 23.58 -16.20
C SER A 144 -2.65 22.12 -16.10
N ILE A 145 -2.73 21.64 -14.86
CA ILE A 145 -3.53 20.47 -14.48
C ILE A 145 -4.93 20.94 -14.09
N ASN A 146 -5.94 20.19 -14.49
CA ASN A 146 -7.34 20.49 -14.20
C ASN A 146 -7.77 19.99 -12.82
N ALA A 147 -8.91 20.46 -12.32
CA ALA A 147 -9.40 20.16 -10.97
C ALA A 147 -9.61 18.66 -10.68
N ASP A 148 -9.88 17.89 -11.73
CA ASP A 148 -10.06 16.44 -11.66
C ASP A 148 -8.74 15.65 -11.46
N GLY A 149 -7.60 16.33 -11.59
CA GLY A 149 -6.27 15.77 -11.35
C GLY A 149 -5.77 14.78 -12.40
N TRP A 150 -6.62 14.35 -13.34
CA TRP A 150 -6.25 13.39 -14.38
C TRP A 150 -6.20 13.99 -15.79
N SER A 151 -6.67 15.23 -15.94
CA SER A 151 -6.57 15.98 -17.20
C SER A 151 -5.75 17.26 -17.05
N GLY A 152 -5.28 17.79 -18.18
CA GLY A 152 -4.55 19.04 -18.24
C GLY A 152 -4.69 19.73 -19.59
N GLU A 153 -4.26 20.99 -19.66
CA GLU A 153 -4.39 21.83 -20.84
C GLU A 153 -3.07 21.90 -21.62
N TYR A 154 -3.11 21.51 -22.89
CA TYR A 154 -1.94 21.53 -23.74
C TYR A 154 -1.54 22.96 -24.09
N ARG A 155 -0.24 23.26 -24.05
CA ARG A 155 0.25 24.63 -24.24
C ARG A 155 -0.02 25.20 -25.63
N VAL A 156 0.11 24.37 -26.66
CA VAL A 156 -0.04 24.78 -28.07
C VAL A 156 -1.13 23.93 -28.72
N PRO A 157 -2.42 24.23 -28.48
CA PRO A 157 -3.53 23.36 -28.92
C PRO A 157 -3.53 23.04 -30.42
N GLY A 158 -2.99 23.95 -31.25
CA GLY A 158 -2.84 23.76 -32.69
C GLY A 158 -1.91 22.61 -33.10
N ASP A 159 -1.00 22.16 -32.23
CA ASP A 159 -0.09 21.04 -32.51
C ASP A 159 -0.70 19.68 -32.14
N LEU A 160 -1.94 19.64 -31.65
CA LEU A 160 -2.60 18.39 -31.31
C LEU A 160 -3.21 17.74 -32.56
N PRO A 161 -2.96 16.43 -32.78
CA PRO A 161 -3.53 15.70 -33.92
C PRO A 161 -5.06 15.60 -33.80
N ALA A 162 -5.75 15.29 -34.89
CA ALA A 162 -7.18 15.00 -34.85
C ALA A 162 -7.49 13.83 -33.91
N MET A 163 -8.63 13.89 -33.24
CA MET A 163 -9.06 12.86 -32.30
C MET A 163 -9.31 11.52 -33.02
N ASN A 164 -8.85 10.41 -32.43
CA ASN A 164 -9.22 9.07 -32.85
C ASN A 164 -10.03 8.38 -31.73
N THR A 165 -11.17 7.76 -32.01
CA THR A 165 -11.91 6.98 -30.99
C THR A 165 -11.45 5.52 -30.89
N SER A 166 -10.64 5.05 -31.83
CA SER A 166 -10.12 3.68 -31.89
C SER A 166 -8.68 3.59 -31.37
N LEU A 167 -8.11 2.37 -31.38
CA LEU A 167 -6.70 2.12 -31.12
C LEU A 167 -5.90 2.03 -32.43
N PRO A 168 -4.62 2.48 -32.46
CA PRO A 168 -3.88 3.09 -31.36
C PRO A 168 -4.33 4.55 -31.08
N SER A 169 -4.02 5.05 -29.88
CA SER A 169 -4.28 6.46 -29.50
C SER A 169 -3.53 7.43 -30.42
N GLU A 170 -4.16 8.54 -30.77
CA GLU A 170 -3.55 9.62 -31.57
C GLU A 170 -2.36 10.28 -30.87
N MET A 171 -2.24 10.14 -29.55
CA MET A 171 -1.10 10.65 -28.79
C MET A 171 0.07 9.66 -28.75
N ALA A 172 -0.11 8.44 -29.26
CA ALA A 172 0.88 7.36 -29.30
C ALA A 172 1.69 7.21 -27.99
N PRO A 173 1.03 7.00 -26.83
CA PRO A 173 1.70 6.97 -25.52
C PRO A 173 2.68 5.80 -25.34
N GLU A 174 2.59 4.78 -26.19
CA GLU A 174 3.51 3.63 -26.25
C GLU A 174 4.48 3.72 -27.44
N GLY A 175 4.51 4.85 -28.15
CA GLY A 175 5.42 5.08 -29.28
C GLY A 175 6.84 5.40 -28.83
N ALA A 176 7.74 5.60 -29.79
CA ALA A 176 9.16 5.90 -29.50
C ALA A 176 9.40 7.24 -28.77
N SER A 177 8.46 8.19 -28.89
CA SER A 177 8.57 9.55 -28.34
C SER A 177 7.26 10.00 -27.68
N PRO A 178 6.85 9.38 -26.55
CA PRO A 178 5.60 9.73 -25.90
C PRO A 178 5.68 11.14 -25.30
N LYS A 179 4.58 11.91 -25.43
CA LYS A 179 4.49 13.23 -24.81
C LYS A 179 4.39 13.07 -23.28
N SER A 180 5.34 13.65 -22.55
CA SER A 180 5.46 13.47 -21.10
C SER A 180 6.02 14.70 -20.40
N PHE A 181 5.86 14.75 -19.08
CA PHE A 181 6.42 15.80 -18.22
C PHE A 181 6.74 15.22 -16.83
N LEU A 182 7.60 15.90 -16.09
CA LEU A 182 7.99 15.50 -14.73
C LEU A 182 7.07 16.15 -13.70
N VAL A 183 6.77 15.39 -12.65
CA VAL A 183 5.96 15.80 -11.50
C VAL A 183 6.73 15.48 -10.23
N ASP A 184 6.94 16.48 -9.39
CA ASP A 184 7.50 16.30 -8.05
C ASP A 184 6.36 16.08 -7.05
N ARG A 185 6.45 14.97 -6.30
CA ARG A 185 5.38 14.47 -5.45
C ARG A 185 5.91 14.24 -4.04
N ALA A 186 5.21 14.74 -3.03
CA ALA A 186 5.52 14.41 -1.64
C ALA A 186 5.27 12.90 -1.39
N GLY A 187 6.10 12.28 -0.56
CA GLY A 187 5.99 10.86 -0.27
C GLY A 187 6.81 10.40 0.91
N PHE A 188 6.92 9.09 1.08
CA PHE A 188 7.64 8.46 2.19
C PHE A 188 8.59 7.37 1.71
N THR A 189 9.73 7.27 2.38
CA THR A 189 10.73 6.21 2.18
C THR A 189 10.36 4.93 2.93
N ALA A 190 11.14 3.86 2.71
CA ALA A 190 10.97 2.58 3.40
C ALA A 190 11.18 2.63 4.93
N THR A 191 11.63 3.76 5.49
CA THR A 191 11.73 3.97 6.94
C THR A 191 10.62 4.87 7.50
N GLY A 192 9.72 5.36 6.63
CA GLY A 192 8.66 6.31 6.99
C GLY A 192 9.12 7.77 7.01
N ALA A 193 10.37 8.06 6.64
CA ALA A 193 10.84 9.43 6.49
C ALA A 193 10.24 10.10 5.25
N ALA A 194 9.79 11.35 5.39
CA ALA A 194 9.27 12.15 4.29
C ALA A 194 10.34 12.38 3.21
N THR A 195 9.93 12.37 1.95
CA THR A 195 10.80 12.56 0.77
C THR A 195 10.00 13.16 -0.38
N THR A 196 10.70 13.54 -1.45
CA THR A 196 10.10 13.90 -2.74
C THR A 196 10.42 12.83 -3.78
N TYR A 197 9.43 12.45 -4.58
CA TYR A 197 9.59 11.61 -5.76
C TYR A 197 9.34 12.43 -7.02
N THR A 198 10.32 12.45 -7.92
CA THR A 198 10.15 13.00 -9.27
C THR A 198 9.70 11.87 -10.21
N GLU A 199 8.51 12.02 -10.79
CA GLU A 199 7.87 11.01 -11.65
C GLU A 199 7.49 11.56 -13.01
N THR A 200 7.67 10.73 -14.05
CA THR A 200 7.16 11.03 -15.39
C THR A 200 5.67 10.73 -15.48
N ARG A 201 4.88 11.72 -15.90
CA ARG A 201 3.50 11.54 -16.37
C ARG A 201 3.47 11.54 -17.90
N ILE A 202 2.65 10.67 -18.47
CA ILE A 202 2.50 10.49 -19.91
C ILE A 202 1.11 10.96 -20.32
N VAL A 203 1.02 11.67 -21.44
CA VAL A 203 -0.26 12.01 -22.04
C VAL A 203 -0.78 10.82 -22.84
N THR A 204 -1.94 10.29 -22.47
CA THR A 204 -2.49 9.08 -23.09
C THR A 204 -3.31 9.38 -24.33
N LYS A 205 -4.13 10.43 -24.29
CA LYS A 205 -5.10 10.76 -25.34
C LYS A 205 -5.59 12.21 -25.24
N ARG A 206 -6.21 12.74 -26.31
CA ARG A 206 -7.03 13.95 -26.21
C ARG A 206 -8.29 13.65 -25.42
N ARG A 207 -8.70 14.59 -24.56
CA ARG A 207 -10.00 14.51 -23.89
C ARG A 207 -11.08 14.79 -24.93
N ARG A 208 -12.07 13.90 -25.01
CA ARG A 208 -13.23 14.10 -25.89
C ARG A 208 -14.29 14.98 -25.25
N GLN A 209 -15.11 15.61 -26.08
CA GLN A 209 -16.33 16.26 -25.62
C GLN A 209 -17.35 15.22 -25.17
N ALA A 210 -18.27 15.62 -24.29
CA ALA A 210 -19.42 14.80 -23.93
C ALA A 210 -20.41 14.70 -25.10
N TYR A 211 -21.31 13.72 -25.04
CA TYR A 211 -22.47 13.66 -25.94
C TYR A 211 -23.20 15.02 -26.01
N PRO A 212 -23.67 15.48 -27.19
CA PRO A 212 -23.70 14.79 -28.48
C PRO A 212 -22.40 14.84 -29.30
N ASN A 213 -21.42 15.65 -28.90
CA ASN A 213 -20.22 15.93 -29.68
C ASN A 213 -19.06 14.95 -29.43
N TYR A 214 -19.35 13.71 -29.01
CA TYR A 214 -18.35 12.75 -28.53
C TYR A 214 -17.29 12.32 -29.57
N THR A 215 -17.50 12.64 -30.85
CA THR A 215 -16.55 12.44 -31.95
C THR A 215 -15.51 13.57 -32.05
N LEU A 216 -15.69 14.66 -31.30
CA LEU A 216 -14.80 15.82 -31.25
C LEU A 216 -13.97 15.80 -29.97
N ALA A 217 -12.75 16.34 -30.07
CA ALA A 217 -11.92 16.61 -28.90
C ALA A 217 -12.23 17.97 -28.30
N GLU A 218 -11.99 18.10 -27.00
CA GLU A 218 -11.82 19.41 -26.41
C GLU A 218 -10.64 20.15 -27.09
N PRO A 219 -10.70 21.49 -27.22
CA PRO A 219 -9.70 22.24 -27.98
C PRO A 219 -8.27 21.98 -27.51
N ALA A 220 -8.04 22.00 -26.19
CA ALA A 220 -6.72 21.92 -25.57
C ALA A 220 -6.57 20.79 -24.54
N SER A 221 -7.66 20.20 -24.06
CA SER A 221 -7.63 19.27 -22.94
C SER A 221 -7.11 17.87 -23.32
N LEU A 222 -6.26 17.33 -22.44
CA LEU A 222 -5.60 16.03 -22.56
C LEU A 222 -5.92 15.15 -21.36
N ALA A 223 -5.86 13.83 -21.55
CA ALA A 223 -5.87 12.86 -20.47
C ALA A 223 -4.45 12.37 -20.15
N LEU A 224 -4.18 12.12 -18.87
CA LEU A 224 -2.92 11.62 -18.36
C LEU A 224 -2.97 10.10 -18.12
N ASP A 225 -1.81 9.46 -17.95
CA ASP A 225 -1.71 8.06 -17.55
C ASP A 225 -2.18 7.82 -16.12
N ASP A 226 -2.07 8.83 -15.26
CA ASP A 226 -2.40 8.74 -13.84
C ASP A 226 -2.72 10.12 -13.25
N TYR A 227 -3.15 10.13 -11.99
CA TYR A 227 -3.52 11.34 -11.26
C TYR A 227 -2.30 12.14 -10.81
N VAL A 228 -2.46 13.46 -10.84
CA VAL A 228 -1.63 14.47 -10.18
C VAL A 228 -2.40 15.00 -8.97
N TYR A 229 -1.79 15.00 -7.80
CA TYR A 229 -2.41 15.45 -6.56
C TYR A 229 -2.28 16.96 -6.37
N ALA A 230 -3.17 17.56 -5.57
CA ALA A 230 -3.15 18.96 -5.20
C ALA A 230 -1.83 19.42 -4.57
N THR A 231 -1.11 18.49 -3.93
CA THR A 231 0.19 18.73 -3.28
C THR A 231 1.39 18.52 -4.22
N ASP A 232 1.17 18.04 -5.44
CA ASP A 232 2.22 17.80 -6.41
C ASP A 232 2.62 19.12 -7.09
N SER A 233 3.88 19.25 -7.50
CA SER A 233 4.40 20.42 -8.22
C SER A 233 4.99 20.06 -9.57
N ILE A 234 4.76 20.94 -10.56
CA ILE A 234 5.25 20.78 -11.93
C ILE A 234 5.87 22.11 -12.32
N ALA A 235 7.14 22.10 -12.75
CA ALA A 235 7.88 23.31 -13.08
C ALA A 235 7.17 24.09 -14.22
N GLY A 236 6.84 25.36 -13.97
CA GLY A 236 6.22 26.26 -14.95
C GLY A 236 4.76 25.96 -15.30
N VAL A 237 4.08 25.11 -14.53
CA VAL A 237 2.69 24.66 -14.77
C VAL A 237 1.85 24.92 -13.53
N THR A 238 0.64 25.46 -13.72
CA THR A 238 -0.31 25.65 -12.62
C THR A 238 -1.01 24.34 -12.29
N ASN A 239 -0.91 23.87 -11.04
CA ASN A 239 -1.64 22.68 -10.59
C ASN A 239 -2.96 23.10 -9.93
N ASN A 240 -4.09 22.90 -10.62
CA ASN A 240 -5.43 23.16 -10.05
C ASN A 240 -6.10 21.89 -9.50
N SER A 241 -5.39 20.75 -9.45
CA SER A 241 -5.95 19.49 -8.96
C SER A 241 -6.53 19.64 -7.56
N THR A 242 -7.69 19.04 -7.33
CA THR A 242 -8.33 18.96 -6.01
C THR A 242 -8.14 17.57 -5.37
N GLU A 243 -7.50 16.66 -6.09
CA GLU A 243 -7.30 15.28 -5.64
C GLU A 243 -6.19 15.20 -4.59
N THR A 244 -6.43 14.44 -3.53
CA THR A 244 -5.43 14.20 -2.48
C THR A 244 -5.01 12.74 -2.49
N SER A 245 -3.75 12.48 -2.11
CA SER A 245 -3.31 11.10 -1.92
C SER A 245 -4.12 10.47 -0.78
N PRO A 246 -4.87 9.39 -1.04
CA PRO A 246 -5.77 8.80 -0.06
C PRO A 246 -4.99 8.09 1.04
N LYS A 247 -5.68 7.79 2.15
CA LYS A 247 -5.11 6.89 3.16
C LYS A 247 -5.03 5.46 2.60
N PRO A 248 -3.97 4.69 2.92
CA PRO A 248 -3.89 3.26 2.64
C PRO A 248 -5.12 2.47 3.07
N ILE A 249 -5.28 1.28 2.49
CA ILE A 249 -6.29 0.28 2.84
C ILE A 249 -5.56 -0.80 3.62
N ALA A 250 -5.86 -1.00 4.90
CA ALA A 250 -5.16 -1.97 5.72
C ALA A 250 -6.11 -2.72 6.65
N GLU A 251 -5.68 -3.90 7.09
CA GLU A 251 -6.33 -4.66 8.17
C GLU A 251 -5.31 -5.56 8.88
N TRP A 252 -5.53 -5.79 10.18
CA TRP A 252 -4.76 -6.79 10.91
C TRP A 252 -5.02 -8.19 10.34
N ALA A 253 -3.96 -8.93 10.05
CA ALA A 253 -4.08 -10.25 9.43
C ALA A 253 -4.13 -11.40 10.46
N MET A 254 -3.89 -11.14 11.75
CA MET A 254 -3.71 -12.16 12.78
C MET A 254 -4.88 -12.29 13.78
N PRO A 255 -5.04 -13.45 14.44
CA PRO A 255 -5.91 -13.60 15.62
C PRO A 255 -5.43 -12.70 16.78
N ALA A 256 -6.37 -12.07 17.50
CA ALA A 256 -6.07 -11.28 18.69
C ALA A 256 -6.81 -11.78 19.93
N ARG A 257 -6.82 -10.98 21.00
CA ARG A 257 -7.41 -11.35 22.30
C ARG A 257 -6.67 -12.53 22.95
N LEU A 258 -5.36 -12.59 22.75
CA LEU A 258 -4.52 -13.64 23.31
C LEU A 258 -3.90 -13.20 24.64
N LEU A 259 -3.67 -14.17 25.51
CA LEU A 259 -2.75 -14.04 26.64
C LEU A 259 -1.33 -14.18 26.11
N VAL A 260 -0.52 -13.17 26.36
CA VAL A 260 0.86 -13.06 25.85
C VAL A 260 1.84 -12.94 27.02
N GLY A 261 3.06 -13.43 26.79
CA GLY A 261 4.18 -13.25 27.71
C GLY A 261 4.90 -11.94 27.46
N ASN A 262 6.21 -12.02 27.23
CA ASN A 262 7.06 -10.86 26.97
C ASN A 262 7.22 -10.51 25.49
N SER A 263 6.56 -11.23 24.59
CA SER A 263 6.58 -10.96 23.15
C SER A 263 5.17 -11.02 22.56
N VAL A 264 4.91 -10.18 21.56
CA VAL A 264 3.69 -10.20 20.75
C VAL A 264 4.05 -10.23 19.27
N HIS A 265 3.67 -11.32 18.60
CA HIS A 265 3.72 -11.43 17.16
C HIS A 265 2.58 -10.62 16.52
N TRP A 266 2.85 -9.97 15.39
CA TRP A 266 1.84 -9.22 14.65
C TRP A 266 1.98 -9.42 13.14
N GLU A 267 0.84 -9.38 12.45
CA GLU A 267 0.76 -9.44 10.99
C GLU A 267 -0.29 -8.44 10.49
N MET A 268 -0.04 -7.83 9.32
CA MET A 268 -0.93 -6.88 8.68
C MET A 268 -0.86 -6.97 7.16
N VAL A 269 -2.00 -6.76 6.51
CA VAL A 269 -2.06 -6.50 5.06
C VAL A 269 -2.31 -5.02 4.83
N ALA A 270 -1.70 -4.45 3.79
CA ALA A 270 -1.86 -3.05 3.43
C ALA A 270 -1.76 -2.87 1.91
N PHE A 271 -2.59 -1.98 1.36
CA PHE A 271 -2.73 -1.69 -0.07
C PHE A 271 -2.83 -0.19 -0.30
N HIS A 272 -2.29 0.28 -1.42
CA HIS A 272 -2.43 1.69 -1.83
C HIS A 272 -2.28 1.82 -3.34
N ARG A 273 -2.98 2.77 -3.96
CA ARG A 273 -2.95 2.95 -5.42
C ARG A 273 -1.57 3.31 -5.99
N ASP A 274 -0.76 4.05 -5.24
CA ASP A 274 0.60 4.46 -5.64
C ASP A 274 1.69 3.44 -5.24
N PHE A 275 1.35 2.15 -5.21
CA PHE A 275 2.32 1.08 -4.93
C PHE A 275 3.53 1.12 -5.89
N ARG A 276 4.69 0.65 -5.41
CA ARG A 276 5.91 0.53 -6.22
C ARG A 276 6.92 -0.40 -5.57
N SER A 277 7.95 -0.75 -6.34
CA SER A 277 9.12 -1.49 -5.85
C SER A 277 8.75 -2.80 -5.16
N ASN A 278 7.76 -3.51 -5.72
CA ASN A 278 7.21 -4.77 -5.19
C ASN A 278 6.63 -4.62 -3.78
N ARG A 279 6.13 -3.42 -3.44
CA ARG A 279 5.51 -3.12 -2.15
C ARG A 279 4.29 -2.24 -2.32
N GLN A 280 3.22 -2.64 -1.64
CA GLN A 280 1.95 -1.93 -1.67
C GLN A 280 2.02 -0.56 -1.00
N VAL A 281 2.83 -0.43 0.06
CA VAL A 281 3.04 0.80 0.83
C VAL A 281 4.54 0.98 1.09
N ALA A 282 4.97 2.16 1.50
CA ALA A 282 6.39 2.44 1.73
C ALA A 282 6.91 1.65 2.94
N CYS A 283 6.16 1.70 4.04
CA CYS A 283 6.38 0.89 5.22
C CYS A 283 5.13 0.88 6.11
N VAL A 284 5.15 -0.03 7.08
CA VAL A 284 4.26 -0.05 8.23
C VAL A 284 5.10 0.12 9.48
N ARG A 285 4.56 0.76 10.52
CA ARG A 285 5.19 0.72 11.84
C ARG A 285 4.19 0.32 12.90
N VAL A 286 4.63 -0.49 13.86
CA VAL A 286 3.81 -1.00 14.95
C VAL A 286 4.52 -0.79 16.28
N ARG A 287 3.76 -0.50 17.34
CA ARG A 287 4.24 -0.50 18.73
C ARG A 287 3.16 -1.01 19.67
N ALA A 288 3.56 -1.41 20.87
CA ALA A 288 2.66 -1.80 21.95
C ALA A 288 2.56 -0.72 23.02
N ASN A 289 1.41 -0.61 23.67
CA ASN A 289 1.08 0.42 24.66
C ASN A 289 0.16 -0.18 25.75
N ASP A 290 0.35 0.23 27.00
CA ASP A 290 -0.48 -0.17 28.16
C ASP A 290 -1.27 1.01 28.79
N GLY A 291 -1.18 2.19 28.17
CA GLY A 291 -1.78 3.45 28.63
C GLY A 291 -0.82 4.35 29.41
N THR A 292 0.31 3.80 29.87
CA THR A 292 1.34 4.53 30.63
C THR A 292 2.72 4.43 29.98
N THR A 293 3.07 3.25 29.47
CA THR A 293 4.35 2.92 28.84
C THR A 293 4.09 2.46 27.41
N GLN A 294 5.02 2.78 26.51
CA GLN A 294 4.96 2.41 25.11
C GLN A 294 6.31 1.85 24.66
N THR A 295 6.28 0.85 23.78
CA THR A 295 7.49 0.37 23.12
C THR A 295 7.94 1.37 22.05
N ALA A 296 9.20 1.24 21.60
CA ALA A 296 9.64 1.94 20.39
C ALA A 296 8.83 1.45 19.17
N TRP A 297 8.76 2.29 18.14
CA TRP A 297 8.19 1.90 16.84
C TRP A 297 9.09 0.88 16.16
N GLN A 298 8.52 -0.27 15.79
CA GLN A 298 9.14 -1.22 14.87
C GLN A 298 8.64 -0.90 13.46
N THR A 299 9.54 -0.47 12.57
CA THR A 299 9.21 -0.17 11.17
C THR A 299 9.58 -1.35 10.27
N VAL A 300 8.65 -1.78 9.43
CA VAL A 300 8.79 -2.90 8.50
C VAL A 300 8.36 -2.45 7.11
N ALA A 301 9.21 -2.67 6.11
CA ALA A 301 8.93 -2.31 4.71
C ALA A 301 8.86 -3.52 3.78
N ALA A 302 9.51 -4.62 4.13
CA ALA A 302 9.44 -5.86 3.35
C ALA A 302 8.30 -6.73 3.87
N THR A 303 7.64 -7.41 2.94
CA THR A 303 6.63 -8.41 3.23
C THR A 303 7.23 -9.81 3.17
N ALA A 304 6.50 -10.79 3.72
CA ALA A 304 6.83 -12.20 3.64
C ALA A 304 5.53 -13.02 3.54
N ILE A 305 5.65 -14.28 3.10
CA ILE A 305 4.53 -15.22 3.18
C ILE A 305 4.34 -15.62 4.64
N SER A 306 3.15 -15.38 5.18
CA SER A 306 2.79 -15.75 6.53
C SER A 306 2.82 -17.27 6.73
N THR A 307 3.15 -17.67 7.96
CA THR A 307 3.00 -19.04 8.47
C THR A 307 2.09 -19.13 9.71
N THR A 308 1.53 -18.02 10.18
CA THR A 308 0.72 -17.95 11.42
C THR A 308 -0.61 -18.70 11.33
N VAL A 309 -1.18 -18.80 10.13
CA VAL A 309 -2.47 -19.42 9.85
C VAL A 309 -2.29 -20.51 8.80
N GLU A 310 -3.07 -21.60 8.90
CA GLU A 310 -3.14 -22.63 7.85
C GLU A 310 -3.92 -22.09 6.65
N ASP A 311 -3.33 -21.12 5.95
CA ASP A 311 -3.99 -20.45 4.83
C ASP A 311 -4.19 -21.41 3.64
N ALA A 312 -5.40 -21.39 3.06
CA ALA A 312 -5.71 -22.18 1.87
C ALA A 312 -4.88 -21.75 0.63
N ASN A 313 -4.43 -20.50 0.59
CA ASN A 313 -3.45 -19.98 -0.36
C ASN A 313 -2.43 -19.10 0.38
N PRO A 314 -1.17 -19.02 -0.08
CA PRO A 314 -0.16 -18.14 0.52
C PRO A 314 -0.63 -16.69 0.66
N VAL A 315 -0.40 -16.09 1.83
CA VAL A 315 -0.76 -14.69 2.12
C VAL A 315 0.50 -13.88 2.39
N GLU A 316 0.75 -12.86 1.55
CA GLU A 316 1.80 -11.87 1.79
C GLU A 316 1.36 -10.90 2.90
N VAL A 317 2.19 -10.76 3.93
CA VAL A 317 1.94 -9.87 5.08
C VAL A 317 3.18 -9.05 5.43
N TYR A 318 2.96 -7.88 6.02
CA TYR A 318 3.96 -7.25 6.89
C TYR A 318 3.87 -7.94 8.25
N GLN A 319 5.02 -8.30 8.84
CA GLN A 319 5.05 -9.00 10.12
C GLN A 319 6.25 -8.61 10.97
N GLY A 320 6.14 -8.86 12.27
CA GLY A 320 7.22 -8.70 13.22
C GLY A 320 6.85 -9.20 14.61
N ASP A 321 7.84 -9.17 15.51
CA ASP A 321 7.69 -9.50 16.91
C ASP A 321 8.08 -8.28 17.75
N LEU A 322 7.22 -7.90 18.70
CA LEU A 322 7.45 -6.81 19.64
C LEU A 322 7.85 -7.36 21.00
N ASP A 323 8.98 -6.89 21.53
CA ASP A 323 9.32 -7.07 22.94
C ASP A 323 8.44 -6.15 23.80
N VAL A 324 7.60 -6.76 24.63
CA VAL A 324 6.68 -6.07 25.54
C VAL A 324 7.09 -6.23 27.01
N THR A 325 8.30 -6.72 27.29
CA THR A 325 8.79 -6.98 28.65
C THR A 325 8.58 -5.79 29.59
N ALA A 326 8.87 -4.57 29.11
CA ALA A 326 8.80 -3.33 29.87
C ALA A 326 7.37 -2.84 30.18
N LEU A 327 6.34 -3.36 29.50
CA LEU A 327 4.95 -2.98 29.77
C LEU A 327 4.43 -3.65 31.06
N ALA A 328 3.43 -3.06 31.71
CA ALA A 328 2.82 -3.63 32.89
C ALA A 328 2.08 -4.95 32.60
N THR A 329 1.91 -5.79 33.63
CA THR A 329 0.95 -6.91 33.57
C THR A 329 -0.46 -6.34 33.49
N GLY A 330 -1.24 -6.78 32.51
CA GLY A 330 -2.59 -6.28 32.27
C GLY A 330 -2.96 -6.16 30.79
N ALA A 331 -3.99 -5.36 30.52
CA ALA A 331 -4.42 -5.05 29.16
C ALA A 331 -3.35 -4.23 28.43
N ILE A 332 -3.00 -4.66 27.22
CA ILE A 332 -2.15 -3.90 26.30
C ILE A 332 -2.82 -3.84 24.93
N TRP A 333 -2.41 -2.89 24.09
CA TRP A 333 -2.82 -2.84 22.70
C TRP A 333 -1.66 -2.54 21.77
N LEU A 334 -1.80 -3.01 20.54
CA LEU A 334 -0.98 -2.61 19.42
C LEU A 334 -1.63 -1.44 18.71
N GLU A 335 -0.79 -0.49 18.30
CA GLU A 335 -1.16 0.57 17.38
C GLU A 335 -0.18 0.64 16.23
N ALA A 336 -0.70 1.01 15.07
CA ALA A 336 0.00 0.93 13.80
C ALA A 336 -0.23 2.18 12.97
N GLU A 337 0.78 2.51 12.18
CA GLU A 337 0.71 3.50 11.12
C GLU A 337 1.16 2.90 9.79
N VAL A 338 0.45 3.25 8.72
CA VAL A 338 0.70 2.76 7.36
C VAL A 338 1.03 3.93 6.46
N TYR A 339 2.24 3.93 5.91
CA TYR A 339 2.78 5.03 5.12
C TYR A 339 2.66 4.74 3.64
N PRO A 340 1.85 5.49 2.86
CA PRO A 340 1.82 5.33 1.41
C PRO A 340 3.17 5.76 0.81
N TRP A 341 3.47 5.35 -0.42
CA TRP A 341 4.65 5.85 -1.13
C TRP A 341 4.53 7.33 -1.49
N ILE A 342 3.34 7.77 -1.87
CA ILE A 342 3.03 9.14 -2.28
C ILE A 342 1.96 9.68 -1.34
N GLY A 343 2.14 10.90 -0.86
CA GLY A 343 1.23 11.57 0.06
C GLY A 343 1.95 12.43 1.10
N THR A 344 1.17 13.09 1.92
CA THR A 344 1.66 13.90 3.05
C THR A 344 1.31 13.23 4.37
N ALA A 345 1.56 13.89 5.50
CA ALA A 345 1.16 13.38 6.82
C ALA A 345 -0.34 13.06 6.92
N ALA A 346 -1.21 13.79 6.19
CA ALA A 346 -2.64 13.53 6.15
C ALA A 346 -3.02 12.21 5.44
N SER A 347 -2.11 11.69 4.61
CA SER A 347 -2.28 10.43 3.87
C SER A 347 -1.84 9.21 4.68
N VAL A 348 -1.26 9.37 5.87
CA VAL A 348 -0.88 8.25 6.74
C VAL A 348 -2.13 7.69 7.40
N LEU A 349 -2.38 6.37 7.23
CA LEU A 349 -3.45 5.69 7.96
C LEU A 349 -2.95 5.32 9.36
N LYS A 350 -3.75 5.60 10.39
CA LYS A 350 -3.41 5.27 11.77
C LYS A 350 -4.51 4.49 12.46
N SER A 351 -4.16 3.40 13.12
CA SER A 351 -5.12 2.56 13.84
C SER A 351 -5.72 3.25 15.08
N GLU A 352 -5.10 4.34 15.56
CA GLU A 352 -5.55 5.11 16.72
C GLU A 352 -6.72 6.05 16.41
N GLU A 353 -6.96 6.37 15.14
CA GLU A 353 -8.06 7.23 14.71
C GLU A 353 -9.43 6.56 14.91
N VAL A 354 -9.46 5.22 14.95
CA VAL A 354 -10.66 4.44 15.24
C VAL A 354 -10.82 4.32 16.76
N GLN A 355 -11.74 5.10 17.31
CA GLN A 355 -12.08 5.07 18.73
C GLN A 355 -12.88 3.80 19.06
N VAL A 356 -12.50 3.10 20.15
CA VAL A 356 -13.31 2.04 20.75
C VAL A 356 -14.25 2.68 21.75
N SER A 357 -15.57 2.50 21.58
CA SER A 357 -16.59 3.06 22.46
C SER A 357 -17.58 1.98 22.91
N ALA A 358 -18.35 2.24 23.97
CA ALA A 358 -19.30 1.28 24.54
C ALA A 358 -20.27 0.73 23.47
N GLY A 359 -20.22 -0.59 23.20
CA GLY A 359 -21.06 -1.24 22.19
C GLY A 359 -20.55 -1.13 20.75
N TYR A 360 -19.35 -0.58 20.54
CA TYR A 360 -18.69 -0.44 19.24
C TYR A 360 -17.37 -1.21 19.25
N THR A 361 -17.38 -2.42 18.69
CA THR A 361 -16.13 -3.11 18.38
C THR A 361 -15.78 -2.84 16.93
N PRO A 362 -14.57 -2.34 16.63
CA PRO A 362 -14.28 -1.84 15.31
C PRO A 362 -14.24 -3.01 14.33
N ARG A 363 -15.20 -2.98 13.41
CA ARG A 363 -15.11 -3.59 12.09
C ARG A 363 -13.80 -3.07 11.48
N LYS A 364 -13.62 -1.76 11.33
CA LYS A 364 -12.46 -1.11 10.69
C LYS A 364 -11.09 -1.39 11.35
N PHE A 365 -10.03 -1.15 10.57
CA PHE A 365 -8.64 -1.09 11.05
C PHE A 365 -8.47 -0.16 12.25
N GLY A 366 -8.34 -0.74 13.45
CA GLY A 366 -8.21 -0.03 14.71
C GLY A 366 -7.15 -0.66 15.63
N ARG A 367 -7.03 -0.17 16.87
CA ARG A 367 -6.16 -0.76 17.89
C ARG A 367 -6.45 -2.25 18.10
N ARG A 368 -5.42 -3.05 18.33
CA ARG A 368 -5.52 -4.51 18.50
C ARG A 368 -5.14 -4.93 19.91
N TYR A 369 -6.05 -5.54 20.66
CA TYR A 369 -5.91 -5.74 22.10
C TYR A 369 -5.47 -7.15 22.51
N PHE A 370 -4.67 -7.20 23.58
CA PHE A 370 -4.11 -8.39 24.21
C PHE A 370 -4.08 -8.26 25.73
N HIS A 371 -3.76 -9.35 26.43
CA HIS A 371 -3.47 -9.33 27.86
C HIS A 371 -2.05 -9.84 28.11
N LYS A 372 -1.19 -9.01 28.70
CA LYS A 372 0.17 -9.39 29.09
C LYS A 372 0.18 -9.94 30.52
N ASP A 373 0.65 -11.17 30.69
CA ASP A 373 1.02 -11.76 31.97
C ASP A 373 2.02 -12.89 31.71
N ALA A 374 3.31 -12.62 31.91
CA ALA A 374 4.38 -13.58 31.60
C ALA A 374 4.29 -14.85 32.45
N SER A 375 3.93 -14.73 33.73
CA SER A 375 3.81 -15.88 34.64
C SER A 375 2.67 -16.81 34.20
N ARG A 376 1.53 -16.22 33.85
CA ARG A 376 0.33 -16.95 33.41
C ARG A 376 0.47 -17.47 32.00
N ALA A 377 1.19 -16.79 31.11
CA ALA A 377 1.47 -17.29 29.78
C ALA A 377 2.28 -18.60 29.81
N THR A 378 3.19 -18.74 30.79
CA THR A 378 3.97 -19.97 31.03
C THR A 378 3.15 -21.06 31.71
N ALA A 379 2.29 -20.72 32.67
CA ALA A 379 1.46 -21.66 33.43
C ALA A 379 -0.01 -21.20 33.48
N PRO A 380 -0.74 -21.27 32.34
CA PRO A 380 -2.13 -20.80 32.30
C PRO A 380 -3.04 -21.75 33.08
N PRO A 381 -4.21 -21.29 33.56
CA PRO A 381 -5.24 -22.19 34.06
C PRO A 381 -5.69 -23.15 32.94
N LEU A 382 -5.60 -24.45 33.22
CA LEU A 382 -5.93 -25.54 32.30
C LEU A 382 -7.11 -26.35 32.83
N ALA A 383 -8.02 -26.74 31.94
CA ALA A 383 -9.00 -27.80 32.20
C ALA A 383 -9.00 -28.77 31.01
N TYR A 384 -9.20 -30.06 31.28
CA TYR A 384 -9.40 -31.07 30.24
C TYR A 384 -10.88 -31.45 30.18
N VAL A 385 -11.40 -31.62 28.97
CA VAL A 385 -12.74 -32.13 28.70
C VAL A 385 -12.59 -33.46 27.98
N ASP A 386 -13.17 -34.50 28.54
CA ASP A 386 -13.04 -35.87 28.07
C ASP A 386 -14.41 -36.57 28.14
N PRO A 387 -14.75 -37.47 27.20
CA PRO A 387 -16.01 -38.22 27.26
C PRO A 387 -16.19 -39.04 28.55
N ALA A 388 -15.10 -39.43 29.21
CA ALA A 388 -15.10 -40.14 30.49
C ALA A 388 -15.03 -39.19 31.72
N GLY A 389 -15.04 -37.88 31.51
CA GLY A 389 -14.95 -36.87 32.56
C GLY A 389 -16.22 -36.71 33.40
N ASN A 390 -16.17 -35.81 34.38
CA ASN A 390 -17.31 -35.52 35.26
C ASN A 390 -17.33 -34.03 35.65
N ASP A 391 -18.42 -33.33 35.35
CA ASP A 391 -18.52 -31.89 35.61
C ASP A 391 -18.56 -31.52 37.10
N SER A 392 -18.97 -32.44 37.98
CA SER A 392 -19.04 -32.22 39.43
C SER A 392 -17.68 -32.38 40.10
N THR A 393 -16.86 -33.32 39.63
CA THR A 393 -15.58 -33.67 40.27
C THR A 393 -14.35 -33.25 39.47
N GLY A 394 -14.49 -32.91 38.18
CA GLY A 394 -13.40 -32.49 37.31
C GLY A 394 -12.59 -31.33 37.90
N VAL A 395 -11.29 -31.29 37.62
CA VAL A 395 -10.34 -30.35 38.23
C VAL A 395 -9.68 -29.50 37.15
N TRP A 396 -9.60 -28.20 37.41
CA TRP A 396 -8.71 -27.32 36.66
C TRP A 396 -7.42 -27.09 37.47
N SER A 397 -6.31 -26.86 36.79
CA SER A 397 -5.01 -26.62 37.42
C SER A 397 -4.08 -25.86 36.48
N THR A 398 -3.06 -25.19 37.01
CA THR A 398 -1.93 -24.69 36.21
C THR A 398 -0.91 -25.79 35.90
N ASN A 399 -1.03 -26.96 36.54
CA ASN A 399 -0.28 -28.17 36.20
C ASN A 399 -1.12 -29.06 35.26
N ALA A 400 -0.61 -29.31 34.06
CA ALA A 400 -1.30 -30.09 33.04
C ALA A 400 -1.62 -31.52 33.48
N ALA A 401 -0.71 -32.21 34.17
CA ALA A 401 -0.92 -33.59 34.62
C ALA A 401 -2.05 -33.67 35.67
N THR A 402 -2.14 -32.69 36.57
CA THR A 402 -3.23 -32.61 37.55
C THR A 402 -4.59 -32.39 36.89
N ALA A 403 -4.67 -31.43 35.95
CA ALA A 403 -5.92 -31.14 35.25
C ALA A 403 -6.36 -32.31 34.35
N GLN A 404 -5.41 -33.01 33.72
CA GLN A 404 -5.68 -34.16 32.85
C GLN A 404 -6.14 -35.40 33.64
N ALA A 405 -5.65 -35.61 34.86
CA ALA A 405 -5.98 -36.79 35.66
C ALA A 405 -7.45 -36.85 36.09
N THR A 406 -8.15 -35.71 36.12
CA THR A 406 -9.56 -35.62 36.54
C THR A 406 -10.32 -34.66 35.60
N PRO A 407 -10.63 -35.09 34.37
CA PRO A 407 -11.22 -34.23 33.36
C PRO A 407 -12.71 -33.93 33.64
N PHE A 408 -13.19 -32.82 33.08
CA PHE A 408 -14.60 -32.46 32.99
C PHE A 408 -15.29 -33.24 31.86
N LEU A 409 -16.63 -33.37 31.94
CA LEU A 409 -17.42 -34.04 30.91
C LEU A 409 -17.77 -33.09 29.75
N THR A 410 -18.00 -31.81 30.05
CA THR A 410 -18.47 -30.82 29.07
C THR A 410 -17.63 -29.55 29.07
N LEU A 411 -17.66 -28.83 27.94
CA LEU A 411 -17.03 -27.51 27.82
C LEU A 411 -17.59 -26.53 28.87
N THR A 412 -18.91 -26.51 29.05
CA THR A 412 -19.56 -25.59 29.98
C THR A 412 -19.22 -25.91 31.43
N GLY A 413 -19.11 -27.20 31.79
CA GLY A 413 -18.63 -27.63 33.12
C GLY A 413 -17.20 -27.17 33.40
N ALA A 414 -16.28 -27.42 32.47
CA ALA A 414 -14.90 -26.96 32.58
C ALA A 414 -14.79 -25.44 32.69
N HIS A 415 -15.50 -24.71 31.83
CA HIS A 415 -15.52 -23.25 31.85
C HIS A 415 -16.07 -22.75 33.18
N ALA A 416 -17.22 -23.23 33.64
CA ALA A 416 -17.83 -22.83 34.91
C ALA A 416 -16.89 -23.08 36.10
N ALA A 417 -16.19 -24.21 36.12
CA ALA A 417 -15.28 -24.55 37.21
C ALA A 417 -14.06 -23.62 37.29
N ILE A 418 -13.50 -23.19 36.15
CA ILE A 418 -12.42 -22.19 36.12
C ILE A 418 -12.92 -20.82 36.64
N MET A 419 -14.22 -20.52 36.52
CA MET A 419 -14.78 -19.22 36.92
C MET A 419 -15.14 -19.10 38.42
N HIS A 420 -15.34 -20.20 39.15
CA HIS A 420 -15.86 -20.14 40.53
C HIS A 420 -14.78 -20.24 41.62
N ALA A 421 -14.73 -19.21 42.48
CA ALA A 421 -13.78 -19.01 43.57
C ALA A 421 -13.68 -20.14 44.62
N THR A 422 -14.74 -20.93 44.82
CA THR A 422 -14.76 -22.05 45.79
C THR A 422 -13.90 -23.24 45.37
N ARG A 423 -13.31 -23.23 44.16
CA ARG A 423 -12.33 -24.23 43.69
C ARG A 423 -10.92 -23.64 43.43
N GLY A 424 -10.63 -22.41 43.91
CA GLY A 424 -9.32 -21.74 43.83
C GLY A 424 -9.42 -20.21 43.68
N VAL A 425 -8.69 -19.45 44.51
CA VAL A 425 -8.94 -18.07 44.98
C VAL A 425 -8.94 -16.95 43.89
N PRO A 426 -9.83 -15.94 43.97
CA PRO A 426 -9.82 -14.75 43.11
C PRO A 426 -9.00 -13.59 43.70
N ALA A 427 -8.28 -12.85 42.84
CA ALA A 427 -8.04 -11.39 43.01
C ALA A 427 -7.51 -10.78 41.70
N THR A 428 -8.32 -9.89 41.12
CA THR A 428 -8.03 -8.94 40.02
C THR A 428 -7.48 -9.48 38.68
N GLY A 429 -8.31 -9.36 37.63
CA GLY A 429 -8.00 -9.77 36.25
C GLY A 429 -8.85 -10.94 35.70
N GLY A 430 -9.68 -11.56 36.54
CA GLY A 430 -10.54 -12.71 36.19
C GLY A 430 -9.74 -14.02 35.99
N LEU A 431 -10.13 -15.11 36.67
CA LEU A 431 -9.48 -16.42 36.55
C LEU A 431 -9.50 -16.99 35.12
N ALA A 432 -10.39 -16.47 34.27
CA ALA A 432 -10.57 -16.88 32.88
C ALA A 432 -9.63 -16.28 31.85
N THR A 433 -8.96 -15.18 32.19
CA THR A 433 -8.27 -14.38 31.16
C THR A 433 -7.17 -15.21 30.53
N GLY A 434 -7.37 -15.61 29.28
CA GLY A 434 -6.46 -16.49 28.55
C GLY A 434 -6.42 -17.94 29.03
N CYS A 435 -7.40 -18.43 29.81
CA CYS A 435 -7.42 -19.83 30.24
C CYS A 435 -7.56 -20.77 29.03
N ARG A 436 -7.04 -22.00 29.17
CA ARG A 436 -7.10 -23.02 28.12
C ARG A 436 -7.96 -24.20 28.55
N ILE A 437 -8.89 -24.57 27.69
CA ILE A 437 -9.71 -25.77 27.83
C ILE A 437 -9.31 -26.75 26.73
N TYR A 438 -8.78 -27.89 27.13
CA TYR A 438 -8.29 -28.94 26.25
C TYR A 438 -9.38 -29.97 25.96
N ILE A 439 -9.65 -30.23 24.68
CA ILE A 439 -10.59 -31.24 24.21
C ILE A 439 -9.83 -32.55 23.96
N ASN A 440 -10.16 -33.59 24.74
CA ASN A 440 -9.52 -34.91 24.70
C ASN A 440 -10.52 -35.98 24.22
N GLY A 441 -10.92 -35.91 22.95
CA GLY A 441 -11.91 -36.81 22.36
C GLY A 441 -13.16 -36.10 21.86
N ALA A 442 -14.22 -36.87 21.62
CA ALA A 442 -15.49 -36.35 21.12
C ALA A 442 -16.43 -35.98 22.28
N VAL A 443 -16.53 -34.69 22.58
CA VAL A 443 -17.24 -34.14 23.73
C VAL A 443 -18.29 -33.13 23.30
N ASN A 444 -19.15 -32.76 24.23
CA ASN A 444 -20.25 -31.84 23.98
C ASN A 444 -20.07 -30.50 24.71
N THR A 445 -20.77 -29.48 24.24
CA THR A 445 -20.82 -28.18 24.92
C THR A 445 -21.45 -28.27 26.31
N GLY A 446 -22.42 -29.17 26.52
CA GLY A 446 -23.16 -29.32 27.77
C GLY A 446 -24.32 -28.32 27.92
N THR A 447 -25.05 -28.40 29.04
CA THR A 447 -26.21 -27.53 29.30
C THR A 447 -25.78 -26.09 29.58
N VAL A 448 -26.58 -25.12 29.11
CA VAL A 448 -26.33 -23.67 29.26
C VAL A 448 -26.23 -23.28 30.73
N ALA A 449 -25.04 -22.94 31.21
CA ALA A 449 -24.85 -22.27 32.49
C ALA A 449 -24.55 -20.78 32.25
N GLN A 450 -25.27 -19.88 32.90
CA GLN A 450 -24.85 -18.48 32.98
C GLN A 450 -23.66 -18.39 33.92
N VAL A 451 -22.51 -17.99 33.40
CA VAL A 451 -21.30 -17.79 34.20
C VAL A 451 -20.80 -16.38 33.94
N SER A 452 -20.89 -15.51 34.95
CA SER A 452 -20.45 -14.11 34.85
C SER A 452 -18.93 -14.02 35.07
N ASN A 453 -18.21 -13.44 34.12
CA ASN A 453 -16.77 -13.24 34.25
C ASN A 453 -16.28 -12.00 33.46
N PRO A 454 -15.57 -11.05 34.09
CA PRO A 454 -14.86 -9.99 33.37
C PRO A 454 -13.51 -10.51 32.84
N GLN A 455 -13.33 -10.49 31.53
CA GLN A 455 -12.06 -10.76 30.86
C GLN A 455 -11.14 -9.53 30.88
N GLY A 456 -9.83 -9.76 31.09
CA GLY A 456 -8.76 -8.77 31.08
C GLY A 456 -8.31 -8.29 29.69
N GLY A 457 -9.08 -8.58 28.63
CA GLY A 457 -8.70 -8.30 27.24
C GLY A 457 -8.20 -9.52 26.45
N ALA A 458 -8.00 -10.67 27.11
CA ALA A 458 -7.78 -11.97 26.45
C ALA A 458 -8.96 -12.92 26.61
N GLY A 459 -9.28 -13.64 25.54
CA GLY A 459 -10.38 -14.59 25.47
C GLY A 459 -10.06 -15.96 26.06
N VAL A 460 -11.11 -16.76 26.27
CA VAL A 460 -10.97 -18.18 26.63
C VAL A 460 -10.55 -18.97 25.39
N ILE A 461 -9.51 -19.79 25.51
CA ILE A 461 -9.01 -20.63 24.41
C ILE A 461 -9.53 -22.06 24.60
N VAL A 462 -10.23 -22.57 23.60
CA VAL A 462 -10.65 -23.98 23.51
C VAL A 462 -9.84 -24.63 22.40
N THR A 463 -9.06 -25.66 22.73
CA THR A 463 -8.15 -26.30 21.78
C THR A 463 -8.02 -27.80 22.03
N ARG A 464 -7.46 -28.57 21.10
CA ARG A 464 -7.23 -30.00 21.33
C ARG A 464 -6.18 -30.25 22.42
N ALA A 465 -6.36 -31.32 23.18
CA ALA A 465 -5.34 -31.77 24.12
C ALA A 465 -4.01 -32.12 23.39
N PRO A 466 -2.84 -31.85 24.00
CA PRO A 466 -1.56 -32.25 23.42
C PRO A 466 -1.53 -33.74 23.07
N GLY A 467 -1.05 -34.08 21.87
CA GLY A 467 -0.96 -35.46 21.38
C GLY A 467 -2.25 -36.03 20.76
N VAL A 468 -3.40 -35.34 20.87
CA VAL A 468 -4.65 -35.75 20.22
C VAL A 468 -4.70 -35.22 18.79
N ALA A 469 -5.17 -36.01 17.83
CA ALA A 469 -5.36 -35.53 16.46
C ALA A 469 -6.58 -34.59 16.36
N ARG A 470 -6.53 -33.58 15.47
CA ARG A 470 -7.65 -32.62 15.25
C ARG A 470 -8.98 -33.31 14.96
N ALA A 471 -8.96 -34.39 14.19
CA ALA A 471 -10.15 -35.19 13.87
C ALA A 471 -10.73 -35.96 15.07
N SER A 472 -9.92 -36.23 16.10
CA SER A 472 -10.35 -36.93 17.33
C SER A 472 -10.81 -35.96 18.42
N ALA A 473 -10.28 -34.73 18.46
CA ALA A 473 -10.73 -33.68 19.36
C ALA A 473 -11.96 -32.97 18.77
N VAL A 474 -13.13 -33.57 18.95
CA VAL A 474 -14.40 -33.07 18.41
C VAL A 474 -15.19 -32.37 19.52
N LEU A 475 -15.45 -31.08 19.36
CA LEU A 475 -16.39 -30.35 20.19
C LEU A 475 -17.73 -30.22 19.47
N THR A 476 -18.77 -30.86 19.99
CA THR A 476 -20.12 -30.77 19.45
C THR A 476 -20.95 -29.71 20.19
N ILE A 477 -21.34 -28.66 19.46
CA ILE A 477 -22.33 -27.67 19.87
C ILE A 477 -23.73 -28.27 19.67
N GLU A 478 -24.16 -29.08 20.62
CA GLU A 478 -25.51 -29.65 20.68
C GLU A 478 -26.51 -28.74 21.42
N ASN A 479 -25.98 -27.92 22.32
CA ASN A 479 -26.69 -26.86 23.03
C ASN A 479 -25.95 -25.54 22.81
N GLY A 480 -26.69 -24.43 22.86
CA GLY A 480 -26.11 -23.09 22.70
C GLY A 480 -25.03 -22.82 23.75
N TYR A 481 -23.90 -22.26 23.31
CA TYR A 481 -22.81 -21.87 24.18
C TYR A 481 -22.92 -20.38 24.50
N ARG A 482 -23.25 -20.07 25.75
CA ARG A 482 -23.48 -18.71 26.25
C ARG A 482 -22.55 -18.42 27.43
N PRO A 483 -21.28 -18.11 27.16
CA PRO A 483 -20.40 -17.62 28.21
C PRO A 483 -20.84 -16.17 28.51
N SER A 484 -21.56 -15.91 29.61
CA SER A 484 -22.03 -14.57 30.01
C SER A 484 -20.87 -13.66 30.45
N GLN A 485 -19.94 -13.42 29.53
CA GLN A 485 -18.66 -12.74 29.73
C GLN A 485 -18.80 -11.23 29.52
N THR A 486 -18.08 -10.47 30.34
CA THR A 486 -17.86 -9.03 30.14
C THR A 486 -16.38 -8.79 29.83
N CYS A 487 -16.05 -7.63 29.28
CA CYS A 487 -14.66 -7.19 29.14
C CYS A 487 -14.39 -6.07 30.13
N SER A 488 -13.24 -6.12 30.81
CA SER A 488 -12.79 -5.04 31.70
C SER A 488 -12.34 -3.79 30.93
N ILE A 489 -12.08 -3.93 29.63
CA ILE A 489 -11.78 -2.80 28.74
C ILE A 489 -13.11 -2.24 28.24
N SER A 490 -13.38 -0.98 28.56
CA SER A 490 -14.64 -0.31 28.22
C SER A 490 -14.91 -0.36 26.71
N GLY A 491 -16.14 -0.78 26.36
CA GLY A 491 -16.64 -0.86 24.99
C GLY A 491 -16.09 -1.95 24.09
N LEU A 492 -15.30 -2.84 24.67
CA LEU A 492 -14.67 -3.91 23.94
C LEU A 492 -15.42 -5.23 24.20
N GLU A 493 -15.69 -6.02 23.16
CA GLU A 493 -16.35 -7.33 23.29
C GLU A 493 -15.51 -8.31 24.15
N SER A 494 -16.17 -9.22 24.87
CA SER A 494 -15.49 -10.42 25.38
C SER A 494 -15.16 -11.36 24.23
N ALA A 495 -14.25 -12.33 24.43
CA ALA A 495 -13.81 -13.23 23.36
C ALA A 495 -13.76 -14.70 23.77
N VAL A 496 -14.07 -15.57 22.81
CA VAL A 496 -13.78 -17.01 22.85
C VAL A 496 -13.06 -17.41 21.57
N ILE A 497 -12.03 -18.25 21.72
CA ILE A 497 -11.19 -18.69 20.61
C ILE A 497 -11.24 -20.20 20.55
N PHE A 498 -11.77 -20.76 19.46
CA PHE A 498 -11.70 -22.18 19.16
C PHE A 498 -10.56 -22.40 18.18
N THR A 499 -9.59 -23.23 18.56
CA THR A 499 -8.41 -23.42 17.73
C THR A 499 -7.89 -24.85 17.70
N ASP A 500 -7.44 -25.28 16.53
CA ASP A 500 -6.80 -26.58 16.31
C ASP A 500 -7.65 -27.77 16.81
N LEU A 501 -8.95 -27.78 16.48
CA LEU A 501 -9.89 -28.85 16.82
C LEU A 501 -10.95 -29.03 15.72
N THR A 502 -11.79 -30.05 15.85
CA THR A 502 -13.00 -30.16 15.02
C THR A 502 -14.19 -29.57 15.75
N LEU A 503 -14.77 -28.49 15.21
CA LEU A 503 -15.99 -27.89 15.73
C LEU A 503 -17.19 -28.42 14.96
N LYS A 504 -18.08 -29.12 15.66
CA LYS A 504 -19.28 -29.71 15.08
C LYS A 504 -20.53 -29.02 15.61
N ARG A 505 -21.51 -28.73 14.77
CA ARG A 505 -22.86 -28.33 15.18
C ARG A 505 -23.90 -29.29 14.60
N THR A 506 -24.81 -29.75 15.45
CA THR A 506 -25.85 -30.73 15.11
C THR A 506 -27.28 -30.20 15.34
N ASN A 507 -27.42 -29.10 16.09
CA ASN A 507 -28.70 -28.50 16.44
C ASN A 507 -28.78 -27.07 15.89
N ASN A 508 -29.83 -26.75 15.12
CA ASN A 508 -29.98 -25.46 14.45
C ASN A 508 -30.29 -24.30 15.43
N ALA A 509 -30.83 -24.60 16.61
CA ALA A 509 -31.09 -23.63 17.68
C ALA A 509 -29.84 -23.35 18.54
N ALA A 510 -28.81 -24.20 18.43
CA ALA A 510 -27.58 -24.02 19.18
C ALA A 510 -26.74 -22.89 18.57
N THR A 511 -26.46 -21.87 19.38
CA THR A 511 -25.73 -20.68 18.97
C THR A 511 -24.56 -20.40 19.90
N ILE A 512 -23.48 -19.82 19.37
CA ILE A 512 -22.48 -19.12 20.15
C ILE A 512 -23.01 -17.70 20.38
N ARG A 513 -23.22 -17.30 21.64
CA ARG A 513 -23.90 -16.02 21.90
C ARG A 513 -23.35 -15.25 23.09
N GLY A 514 -23.27 -13.93 22.91
CA GLY A 514 -23.05 -12.95 23.97
C GLY A 514 -24.37 -12.43 24.55
N GLU A 515 -24.31 -11.25 25.16
CA GLU A 515 -25.48 -10.50 25.64
C GLU A 515 -25.67 -9.24 24.79
N THR A 516 -26.90 -8.73 24.68
CA THR A 516 -27.19 -7.53 23.85
C THR A 516 -26.37 -6.30 24.27
N ALA A 517 -26.13 -6.11 25.56
CA ALA A 517 -25.32 -5.00 26.08
C ALA A 517 -23.80 -5.28 26.07
N THR A 518 -23.40 -6.55 25.96
CA THR A 518 -22.00 -7.00 25.99
C THR A 518 -21.83 -8.14 25.00
N GLY A 519 -21.63 -7.77 23.73
CA GLY A 519 -21.44 -8.72 22.64
C GLY A 519 -20.23 -9.64 22.87
N LEU A 520 -20.25 -10.79 22.21
CA LEU A 520 -19.16 -11.76 22.21
C LEU A 520 -18.44 -11.75 20.85
N TRP A 521 -17.12 -11.85 20.87
CA TRP A 521 -16.33 -12.10 19.67
C TRP A 521 -15.84 -13.54 19.66
N TRP A 522 -16.24 -14.31 18.66
CA TRP A 522 -15.73 -15.66 18.45
C TRP A 522 -14.62 -15.67 17.39
N HIS A 523 -13.55 -16.42 17.64
CA HIS A 523 -12.52 -16.73 16.66
C HIS A 523 -12.52 -18.23 16.37
N LEU A 524 -12.53 -18.58 15.09
CA LEU A 524 -12.24 -19.95 14.64
C LEU A 524 -10.87 -19.92 13.96
N TRP A 525 -9.91 -20.67 14.51
CA TRP A 525 -8.51 -20.62 14.07
C TRP A 525 -7.93 -22.02 13.84
N ASN A 526 -7.61 -22.36 12.60
CA ASN A 526 -7.07 -23.66 12.20
C ASN A 526 -7.98 -24.81 12.63
N ILE A 527 -9.28 -24.70 12.37
CA ILE A 527 -10.27 -25.72 12.74
C ILE A 527 -10.81 -26.45 11.52
N THR A 528 -11.33 -27.64 11.76
CA THR A 528 -12.31 -28.27 10.86
C THR A 528 -13.71 -27.90 11.34
N LEU A 529 -14.53 -27.31 10.48
CA LEU A 529 -15.92 -26.95 10.79
C LEU A 529 -16.88 -27.93 10.13
N ILE A 530 -17.78 -28.50 10.93
CA ILE A 530 -18.87 -29.38 10.47
C ILE A 530 -20.18 -28.81 10.99
N ASP A 531 -21.01 -28.22 10.14
CA ASP A 531 -22.36 -27.80 10.54
C ASP A 531 -23.43 -28.60 9.79
N ALA A 532 -23.87 -29.68 10.45
CA ALA A 532 -24.88 -30.61 9.96
C ALA A 532 -26.27 -30.32 10.53
N SER A 533 -26.51 -29.10 11.04
CA SER A 533 -27.77 -28.73 11.71
C SER A 533 -28.98 -28.56 10.77
N GLY A 534 -28.80 -28.65 9.45
CA GLY A 534 -29.85 -28.41 8.46
C GLY A 534 -30.01 -26.93 8.09
N THR A 535 -31.16 -26.58 7.51
CA THR A 535 -31.36 -25.33 6.74
C THR A 535 -31.25 -24.03 7.58
N PHE A 536 -30.25 -23.18 7.27
CA PHE A 536 -30.12 -21.73 7.54
C PHE A 536 -30.43 -21.19 8.97
N GLY A 537 -30.23 -21.97 10.04
CA GLY A 537 -30.20 -21.43 11.40
C GLY A 537 -28.89 -20.65 11.66
N SER A 538 -28.95 -19.40 12.14
CA SER A 538 -27.73 -18.63 12.44
C SER A 538 -26.90 -19.35 13.52
N PRO A 539 -25.57 -19.53 13.35
CA PRO A 539 -24.72 -20.20 14.34
C PRO A 539 -24.32 -19.30 15.50
N TYR A 540 -24.67 -18.02 15.45
CA TYR A 540 -24.24 -17.02 16.39
C TYR A 540 -25.32 -15.97 16.65
N SER A 541 -25.35 -15.37 17.84
CA SER A 541 -26.34 -14.35 18.22
C SER A 541 -25.75 -13.36 19.21
N SER A 542 -26.02 -12.06 19.04
CA SER A 542 -25.39 -10.98 19.84
C SER A 542 -23.87 -11.14 19.89
N SER A 543 -23.27 -11.49 18.75
CA SER A 543 -21.86 -11.84 18.66
C SER A 543 -21.33 -11.73 17.23
N HIS A 544 -20.05 -11.35 17.11
CA HIS A 544 -19.34 -11.18 15.85
C HIS A 544 -18.19 -12.19 15.75
N GLY A 545 -17.69 -12.41 14.54
CA GLY A 545 -16.80 -13.53 14.25
C GLY A 545 -15.55 -13.21 13.47
N SER A 546 -14.57 -14.09 13.51
CA SER A 546 -13.46 -14.11 12.55
C SER A 546 -13.00 -15.55 12.30
N LEU A 547 -12.61 -15.82 11.06
CA LEU A 547 -12.22 -17.14 10.57
C LEU A 547 -10.77 -17.05 10.06
N PHE A 548 -9.91 -17.93 10.57
CA PHE A 548 -8.51 -18.03 10.20
C PHE A 548 -8.18 -19.50 9.92
N GLY A 549 -7.86 -19.87 8.68
CA GLY A 549 -7.44 -21.24 8.33
C GLY A 549 -8.53 -22.29 8.58
N VAL A 550 -9.78 -21.97 8.26
CA VAL A 550 -10.91 -22.88 8.50
C VAL A 550 -11.13 -23.80 7.30
N LEU A 551 -11.13 -25.11 7.55
CA LEU A 551 -11.57 -26.11 6.60
C LEU A 551 -13.03 -26.45 6.87
N VAL A 552 -13.93 -26.10 5.94
CA VAL A 552 -15.33 -26.49 6.02
C VAL A 552 -15.50 -27.88 5.41
N ASP A 553 -15.97 -28.82 6.23
CA ASP A 553 -16.18 -30.19 5.81
C ASP A 553 -17.29 -30.29 4.74
N PRO A 554 -17.14 -31.13 3.70
CA PRO A 554 -18.15 -31.28 2.64
C PRO A 554 -19.53 -31.72 3.13
N THR A 555 -19.64 -32.33 4.31
CA THR A 555 -20.92 -32.71 4.93
C THR A 555 -21.64 -31.53 5.60
N THR A 556 -21.01 -30.36 5.65
CA THR A 556 -21.62 -29.13 6.16
C THR A 556 -22.80 -28.72 5.27
N THR A 557 -23.97 -28.64 5.86
CA THR A 557 -25.22 -28.25 5.19
C THR A 557 -25.59 -26.79 5.47
N ASN A 558 -25.06 -26.21 6.54
CA ASN A 558 -25.33 -24.82 6.93
C ASN A 558 -24.08 -23.94 6.81
N LEU A 559 -24.12 -23.00 5.86
CA LEU A 559 -22.99 -22.12 5.55
C LEU A 559 -23.10 -20.74 6.22
N ALA A 560 -24.06 -20.52 7.12
CA ALA A 560 -24.28 -19.23 7.78
C ALA A 560 -23.10 -18.73 8.65
N TRP A 561 -22.10 -19.59 8.89
CA TRP A 561 -20.80 -19.19 9.46
C TRP A 561 -19.99 -18.28 8.56
N LEU A 562 -20.15 -18.41 7.24
CA LEU A 562 -19.36 -17.74 6.21
C LEU A 562 -20.09 -16.56 5.55
N THR A 563 -21.37 -16.39 5.87
CA THR A 563 -22.23 -15.37 5.28
C THR A 563 -22.54 -14.29 6.31
N GLU A 564 -22.77 -13.07 5.85
CA GLU A 564 -23.26 -12.00 6.72
C GLU A 564 -24.74 -12.25 7.07
N GLN A 565 -25.08 -12.15 8.35
CA GLN A 565 -26.46 -12.25 8.86
C GLN A 565 -26.84 -10.91 9.52
N ASN A 566 -27.58 -10.95 10.63
CA ASN A 566 -27.78 -9.77 11.49
C ASN A 566 -26.50 -9.33 12.21
N ASN A 567 -25.49 -10.19 12.31
CA ASN A 567 -24.17 -9.90 12.89
C ASN A 567 -23.06 -10.13 11.86
N GLU A 568 -21.83 -9.79 12.24
CA GLU A 568 -20.71 -9.67 11.30
C GLU A 568 -19.71 -10.82 11.40
N VAL A 569 -19.26 -11.29 10.25
CA VAL A 569 -18.00 -12.03 10.08
C VAL A 569 -16.92 -11.05 9.67
N ARG A 570 -16.05 -10.66 10.60
CA ARG A 570 -15.14 -9.54 10.40
C ARG A 570 -13.99 -9.85 9.44
N ILE A 571 -13.38 -11.03 9.59
CA ILE A 571 -12.26 -11.48 8.74
C ILE A 571 -12.52 -12.90 8.29
N MET A 572 -12.34 -13.15 7.00
CA MET A 572 -12.24 -14.48 6.39
C MET A 572 -10.85 -14.65 5.82
N ARG A 573 -9.99 -15.35 6.54
CA ARG A 573 -8.63 -15.66 6.13
C ARG A 573 -8.45 -17.16 5.93
N GLY A 574 -7.90 -17.57 4.80
CA GLY A 574 -7.44 -18.95 4.62
C GLY A 574 -8.56 -20.00 4.60
N VAL A 575 -9.81 -19.60 4.37
CA VAL A 575 -10.96 -20.51 4.44
C VAL A 575 -11.02 -21.40 3.20
N THR A 576 -11.19 -22.70 3.39
CA THR A 576 -11.57 -23.64 2.32
C THR A 576 -13.02 -24.05 2.51
N ALA A 577 -13.88 -23.74 1.54
CA ALA A 577 -15.29 -24.11 1.61
C ALA A 577 -15.91 -24.26 0.22
N ASP A 578 -16.93 -25.10 0.14
CA ASP A 578 -17.90 -25.03 -0.94
C ASP A 578 -19.09 -24.18 -0.50
N MET A 579 -19.33 -23.08 -1.23
CA MET A 579 -20.36 -22.12 -0.88
C MET A 579 -21.75 -22.55 -1.34
N ASN A 580 -21.90 -23.65 -2.08
CA ASN A 580 -23.18 -24.16 -2.56
C ASN A 580 -24.09 -23.08 -3.16
N SER A 581 -23.54 -22.21 -4.01
CA SER A 581 -24.23 -21.06 -4.61
C SER A 581 -24.72 -20.00 -3.62
N THR A 582 -24.04 -19.84 -2.48
CA THR A 582 -24.31 -18.78 -1.49
C THR A 582 -23.24 -17.69 -1.49
N SER A 583 -23.56 -16.57 -0.84
CA SER A 583 -22.73 -15.38 -0.75
C SER A 583 -21.81 -15.44 0.46
N PRO A 584 -20.48 -15.48 0.30
CA PRO A 584 -19.58 -15.24 1.42
C PRO A 584 -19.67 -13.78 1.88
N MET A 585 -19.23 -13.51 3.11
CA MET A 585 -18.89 -12.15 3.52
C MET A 585 -17.80 -11.58 2.61
N GLN A 586 -17.90 -10.30 2.23
CA GLN A 586 -16.98 -9.65 1.30
C GLN A 586 -16.35 -8.35 1.82
N TRP A 587 -16.27 -8.19 3.13
CA TRP A 587 -15.58 -7.03 3.71
C TRP A 587 -14.07 -7.25 3.78
N VAL A 588 -13.59 -8.27 4.49
CA VAL A 588 -12.17 -8.66 4.50
C VAL A 588 -12.07 -10.17 4.26
N THR A 589 -11.72 -10.54 3.03
CA THR A 589 -11.66 -11.93 2.57
C THR A 589 -10.38 -12.17 1.81
N PHE A 590 -9.45 -12.93 2.38
CA PHE A 590 -8.15 -13.15 1.76
C PHE A 590 -7.56 -14.54 2.00
N GLY A 591 -6.74 -15.01 1.06
CA GLY A 591 -6.11 -16.33 1.13
C GLY A 591 -7.09 -17.51 1.05
N CYS A 592 -8.37 -17.30 0.70
CA CYS A 592 -9.40 -18.33 0.74
C CYS A 592 -9.46 -19.17 -0.55
N LYS A 593 -9.95 -20.40 -0.46
CA LYS A 593 -10.33 -21.28 -1.57
C LYS A 593 -11.82 -21.59 -1.47
N LEU A 594 -12.64 -20.87 -2.23
CA LEU A 594 -14.10 -20.96 -2.18
C LEU A 594 -14.64 -21.47 -3.52
N SER A 595 -15.41 -22.54 -3.53
CA SER A 595 -16.11 -23.00 -4.74
C SER A 595 -17.58 -22.56 -4.75
N ARG A 596 -18.16 -22.46 -5.96
CA ARG A 596 -19.59 -22.15 -6.17
C ARG A 596 -20.08 -20.91 -5.40
N VAL A 597 -19.24 -19.87 -5.30
CA VAL A 597 -19.63 -18.56 -4.73
C VAL A 597 -20.70 -17.90 -5.59
N GLN A 598 -21.66 -17.18 -4.98
CA GLN A 598 -22.57 -16.31 -5.71
C GLN A 598 -22.93 -15.04 -4.94
N ASN A 599 -22.95 -13.91 -5.67
CA ASN A 599 -23.48 -12.62 -5.24
C ASN A 599 -22.98 -12.10 -3.87
N PRO A 600 -21.66 -12.13 -3.60
CA PRO A 600 -21.13 -11.43 -2.45
C PRO A 600 -21.39 -9.93 -2.58
N ASN A 601 -21.68 -9.30 -1.44
CA ASN A 601 -22.06 -7.90 -1.38
C ASN A 601 -21.38 -7.19 -0.21
N LEU A 602 -21.23 -5.89 -0.39
CA LEU A 602 -20.65 -4.98 0.59
C LEU A 602 -21.80 -4.28 1.32
N LYS A 603 -21.89 -4.47 2.65
CA LYS A 603 -23.00 -3.92 3.44
C LYS A 603 -22.80 -2.45 3.81
N ASN A 604 -21.57 -2.04 4.13
CA ASN A 604 -21.26 -0.67 4.54
C ASN A 604 -20.31 0.02 3.54
N PRO A 605 -20.80 0.90 2.66
CA PRO A 605 -19.98 1.61 1.67
C PRO A 605 -18.86 2.44 2.30
N ALA A 606 -19.02 2.90 3.54
CA ALA A 606 -18.02 3.73 4.22
C ALA A 606 -16.76 2.97 4.69
N ASP A 607 -16.77 1.63 4.64
CA ASP A 607 -15.68 0.79 5.18
C ASP A 607 -14.82 0.14 4.10
N GLY A 608 -15.22 0.24 2.82
CA GLY A 608 -14.51 -0.38 1.71
C GLY A 608 -14.46 -1.92 1.79
N CYS A 609 -13.48 -2.54 1.12
CA CYS A 609 -13.24 -3.98 1.23
C CYS A 609 -11.83 -4.40 0.80
N ILE A 610 -11.41 -5.56 1.30
CA ILE A 610 -10.19 -6.28 0.91
C ILE A 610 -10.58 -7.66 0.40
N VAL A 611 -10.33 -7.93 -0.88
CA VAL A 611 -10.49 -9.23 -1.53
C VAL A 611 -9.14 -9.59 -2.15
N TYR A 612 -8.33 -10.36 -1.42
CA TYR A 612 -6.91 -10.56 -1.76
C TYR A 612 -6.48 -12.04 -1.78
N GLY A 613 -5.83 -12.50 -2.86
CA GLY A 613 -5.19 -13.81 -2.87
C GLY A 613 -6.15 -15.00 -2.78
N ASN A 614 -7.39 -14.85 -3.27
CA ASN A 614 -8.41 -15.90 -3.19
C ASN A 614 -8.47 -16.74 -4.48
N LYS A 615 -8.93 -17.98 -4.36
CA LYS A 615 -9.36 -18.83 -5.48
C LYS A 615 -10.87 -19.04 -5.40
N PHE A 616 -11.58 -18.54 -6.40
CA PHE A 616 -13.02 -18.73 -6.62
C PHE A 616 -13.21 -19.77 -7.72
N LEU A 617 -13.60 -20.99 -7.35
CA LEU A 617 -13.58 -22.15 -8.25
C LEU A 617 -14.99 -22.62 -8.60
N ALA A 618 -15.11 -23.37 -9.71
CA ALA A 618 -16.36 -23.98 -10.16
C ALA A 618 -17.54 -22.98 -10.19
N HIS A 619 -17.27 -21.75 -10.63
CA HIS A 619 -18.27 -20.69 -10.61
C HIS A 619 -19.27 -20.90 -11.76
N SER A 620 -20.58 -20.83 -11.47
CA SER A 620 -21.64 -21.18 -12.44
C SER A 620 -21.90 -20.12 -13.50
N GLY A 621 -21.42 -18.89 -13.28
CA GLY A 621 -21.75 -17.72 -14.11
C GLY A 621 -23.14 -17.13 -13.82
N ALA A 622 -23.84 -17.61 -12.78
CA ALA A 622 -25.19 -17.15 -12.43
C ALA A 622 -25.20 -15.92 -11.51
N GLY A 623 -24.07 -15.46 -11.00
CA GLY A 623 -23.95 -14.25 -10.17
C GLY A 623 -22.53 -13.71 -10.20
N ALA A 624 -22.22 -12.72 -9.36
CA ALA A 624 -20.84 -12.29 -9.21
C ALA A 624 -20.05 -13.21 -8.26
N ALA A 625 -18.76 -13.35 -8.50
CA ALA A 625 -17.79 -13.84 -7.53
C ALA A 625 -17.24 -12.71 -6.65
N ILE A 626 -17.25 -11.47 -7.16
CA ILE A 626 -16.80 -10.27 -6.44
C ILE A 626 -17.75 -9.11 -6.80
N GLY A 627 -18.37 -8.49 -5.78
CA GLY A 627 -19.30 -7.38 -5.93
C GLY A 627 -18.94 -6.18 -5.05
N VAL A 628 -18.91 -4.98 -5.63
CA VAL A 628 -18.70 -3.70 -4.93
C VAL A 628 -19.79 -2.74 -5.36
N SER A 629 -20.69 -2.44 -4.42
CA SER A 629 -21.80 -1.51 -4.59
C SER A 629 -22.24 -0.97 -3.25
N ALA A 630 -22.83 0.23 -3.25
CA ALA A 630 -23.46 0.80 -2.08
C ALA A 630 -24.95 0.47 -2.04
N THR A 631 -25.55 0.59 -0.86
CA THR A 631 -27.00 0.42 -0.69
C THR A 631 -27.75 1.62 -1.27
N ASN A 632 -27.33 2.86 -0.98
CA ASN A 632 -28.09 4.06 -1.33
C ASN A 632 -27.48 4.84 -2.51
N PRO A 633 -28.31 5.46 -3.36
CA PRO A 633 -27.82 6.41 -4.36
C PRO A 633 -27.09 7.60 -3.71
N GLY A 634 -26.02 8.07 -4.34
CA GLY A 634 -25.19 9.18 -3.85
C GLY A 634 -24.10 8.78 -2.85
N ASP A 635 -24.13 7.56 -2.30
CA ASP A 635 -23.07 7.05 -1.43
C ASP A 635 -21.69 7.08 -2.12
N THR A 636 -20.62 7.19 -1.34
CA THR A 636 -19.24 7.04 -1.83
C THR A 636 -18.56 5.89 -1.10
N ILE A 637 -18.07 4.94 -1.88
CA ILE A 637 -17.29 3.79 -1.42
C ILE A 637 -15.82 4.16 -1.53
N THR A 638 -15.09 4.05 -0.43
CA THR A 638 -13.64 4.27 -0.44
C THR A 638 -12.87 3.14 0.22
N GLY A 639 -11.64 2.91 -0.26
CA GLY A 639 -10.77 1.86 0.27
C GLY A 639 -11.15 0.47 -0.24
N VAL A 640 -11.16 0.29 -1.56
CA VAL A 640 -11.44 -1.00 -2.21
C VAL A 640 -10.14 -1.61 -2.73
N ALA A 641 -9.83 -2.83 -2.30
CA ALA A 641 -8.66 -3.59 -2.71
C ALA A 641 -9.11 -4.97 -3.25
N ILE A 642 -8.96 -5.20 -4.56
CA ILE A 642 -9.23 -6.49 -5.22
C ILE A 642 -7.93 -6.94 -5.90
N LEU A 643 -7.16 -7.79 -5.24
CA LEU A 643 -5.80 -8.13 -5.71
C LEU A 643 -5.56 -9.63 -5.79
N GLN A 644 -4.87 -10.07 -6.82
CA GLN A 644 -4.29 -11.42 -6.90
C GLN A 644 -5.31 -12.56 -6.75
N ASN A 645 -6.55 -12.35 -7.17
CA ASN A 645 -7.58 -13.40 -7.12
C ASN A 645 -7.60 -14.21 -8.42
N LEU A 646 -7.88 -15.50 -8.31
CA LEU A 646 -8.27 -16.36 -9.42
C LEU A 646 -9.77 -16.61 -9.38
N VAL A 647 -10.49 -16.35 -10.47
CA VAL A 647 -11.87 -16.79 -10.67
C VAL A 647 -11.94 -17.74 -11.86
N GLU A 648 -12.36 -18.98 -11.61
CA GLU A 648 -12.61 -19.98 -12.65
C GLU A 648 -14.12 -20.16 -12.85
N VAL A 649 -14.62 -19.65 -13.97
CA VAL A 649 -16.01 -19.86 -14.39
C VAL A 649 -16.09 -21.14 -15.21
N THR A 650 -16.81 -22.13 -14.69
CA THR A 650 -17.04 -23.42 -15.34
C THR A 650 -18.47 -23.58 -15.85
N GLY A 651 -19.42 -22.77 -15.37
CA GLY A 651 -20.79 -22.79 -15.86
C GLY A 651 -21.03 -21.93 -17.11
N THR A 652 -22.23 -22.05 -17.65
CA THR A 652 -22.69 -21.34 -18.86
C THR A 652 -23.53 -20.10 -18.57
N GLY A 653 -23.65 -19.70 -17.30
CA GLY A 653 -24.40 -18.51 -16.91
C GLY A 653 -23.85 -17.22 -17.54
N SER A 654 -24.72 -16.21 -17.64
CA SER A 654 -24.43 -14.98 -18.41
C SER A 654 -24.21 -13.72 -17.57
N ASN A 655 -24.14 -13.85 -16.24
CA ASN A 655 -23.99 -12.71 -15.35
C ASN A 655 -22.54 -12.22 -15.26
N PRO A 656 -22.33 -10.91 -15.04
CA PRO A 656 -20.99 -10.38 -14.78
C PRO A 656 -20.42 -10.99 -13.50
N ILE A 657 -19.15 -11.39 -13.59
CA ILE A 657 -18.45 -12.17 -12.55
C ILE A 657 -17.79 -11.24 -11.54
N VAL A 658 -17.29 -10.11 -12.03
CA VAL A 658 -16.77 -9.04 -11.18
C VAL A 658 -17.60 -7.78 -11.47
N ARG A 659 -18.16 -7.22 -10.40
CA ARG A 659 -19.00 -6.03 -10.44
C ARG A 659 -18.40 -4.96 -9.54
N ILE A 660 -18.04 -3.81 -10.10
CA ILE A 660 -17.54 -2.67 -9.33
C ILE A 660 -18.31 -1.45 -9.79
N SER A 661 -19.30 -1.02 -9.01
CA SER A 661 -20.23 0.03 -9.45
C SER A 661 -20.82 -0.30 -10.83
N SER A 662 -21.47 -1.46 -10.93
CA SER A 662 -22.01 -2.01 -12.19
C SER A 662 -23.49 -1.65 -12.40
N ASP A 663 -24.17 -2.39 -13.30
CA ASP A 663 -25.56 -2.18 -13.68
C ASP A 663 -26.53 -2.12 -12.51
N GLY A 664 -27.33 -1.06 -12.46
CA GLY A 664 -28.36 -0.84 -11.43
C GLY A 664 -27.82 -0.71 -10.00
N ALA A 665 -26.49 -0.70 -9.82
CA ALA A 665 -25.85 -0.59 -8.51
C ALA A 665 -25.67 0.88 -8.11
N ASN A 666 -25.56 1.15 -6.81
CA ASN A 666 -25.28 2.50 -6.29
C ASN A 666 -23.84 2.65 -5.82
N GLY A 667 -23.44 3.89 -5.53
CA GLY A 667 -22.15 4.21 -4.93
C GLY A 667 -21.10 4.69 -5.93
N SER A 668 -20.63 5.92 -5.78
CA SER A 668 -19.37 6.38 -6.37
C SER A 668 -18.20 5.60 -5.76
N THR A 669 -17.09 5.41 -6.48
CA THR A 669 -15.90 4.73 -5.93
C THR A 669 -14.69 5.63 -5.95
N VAL A 670 -13.97 5.69 -4.84
CA VAL A 670 -12.77 6.51 -4.66
C VAL A 670 -11.69 5.67 -4.01
N HIS A 671 -10.46 5.71 -4.53
CA HIS A 671 -9.35 4.88 -4.04
C HIS A 671 -9.70 3.38 -4.17
N THR A 672 -9.63 2.90 -5.41
CA THR A 672 -9.93 1.52 -5.78
C THR A 672 -8.72 0.90 -6.46
N VAL A 673 -8.16 -0.13 -5.86
CA VAL A 673 -6.97 -0.86 -6.33
C VAL A 673 -7.41 -2.24 -6.81
N VAL A 674 -7.27 -2.48 -8.11
CA VAL A 674 -7.59 -3.75 -8.77
C VAL A 674 -6.34 -4.23 -9.49
N ALA A 675 -5.65 -5.23 -8.94
CA ALA A 675 -4.35 -5.62 -9.51
C ALA A 675 -4.13 -7.13 -9.55
N HIS A 676 -3.51 -7.61 -10.64
CA HIS A 676 -3.07 -8.99 -10.78
C HIS A 676 -4.18 -10.04 -10.60
N ASN A 677 -5.44 -9.74 -10.94
CA ASN A 677 -6.50 -10.76 -10.92
C ASN A 677 -6.50 -11.57 -12.22
N THR A 678 -6.87 -12.84 -12.14
CA THR A 678 -7.13 -13.70 -13.31
C THR A 678 -8.58 -14.17 -13.26
N VAL A 679 -9.37 -13.83 -14.29
CA VAL A 679 -10.70 -14.39 -14.51
C VAL A 679 -10.67 -15.22 -15.78
N ALA A 680 -10.95 -16.51 -15.65
CA ALA A 680 -11.06 -17.44 -16.76
C ALA A 680 -12.53 -17.82 -16.98
N GLY A 681 -12.95 -17.87 -18.24
CA GLY A 681 -14.32 -18.13 -18.66
C GLY A 681 -14.56 -17.72 -20.10
N PHE A 682 -15.81 -17.79 -20.53
CA PHE A 682 -16.23 -17.37 -21.87
C PHE A 682 -16.90 -15.99 -21.85
N VAL A 683 -17.09 -15.36 -23.00
CA VAL A 683 -17.46 -13.93 -23.20
C VAL A 683 -18.48 -13.33 -22.22
N ASN A 684 -19.43 -14.13 -21.70
CA ASN A 684 -20.41 -13.67 -20.72
C ASN A 684 -19.83 -13.45 -19.29
N SER A 685 -18.61 -13.91 -19.02
CA SER A 685 -17.92 -13.89 -17.73
C SER A 685 -17.27 -12.52 -17.45
N ARG A 686 -18.09 -11.47 -17.47
CA ARG A 686 -17.66 -10.08 -17.65
C ARG A 686 -17.13 -9.44 -16.37
N LEU A 687 -16.21 -8.49 -16.53
CA LEU A 687 -16.04 -7.37 -15.62
C LEU A 687 -16.95 -6.23 -16.06
N ASN A 688 -17.83 -5.80 -15.16
CA ASN A 688 -18.58 -4.54 -15.32
C ASN A 688 -18.10 -3.57 -14.25
N ALA A 689 -17.38 -2.52 -14.67
CA ALA A 689 -16.70 -1.62 -13.74
C ALA A 689 -16.90 -0.13 -14.07
N PHE A 690 -17.06 0.67 -13.01
CA PHE A 690 -17.05 2.13 -13.03
C PHE A 690 -18.09 2.73 -13.98
N TYR A 691 -19.34 2.26 -13.88
CA TYR A 691 -20.42 2.80 -14.69
C TYR A 691 -20.93 4.10 -14.06
N ASP A 692 -21.17 5.13 -14.86
CA ASP A 692 -21.81 6.37 -14.39
C ASP A 692 -23.35 6.25 -14.33
N GLU A 693 -23.88 5.02 -14.29
CA GLU A 693 -25.33 4.79 -14.23
C GLU A 693 -25.79 4.60 -12.78
N SER A 694 -26.84 5.24 -12.32
CA SER A 694 -27.47 4.93 -11.03
C SER A 694 -28.98 5.18 -11.15
N SER A 695 -29.74 4.85 -10.11
CA SER A 695 -31.19 5.05 -10.11
C SER A 695 -31.55 6.54 -10.23
N GLY A 696 -32.48 6.85 -11.14
CA GLY A 696 -32.93 8.21 -11.41
C GLY A 696 -31.83 9.11 -12.00
N THR A 697 -31.80 10.36 -11.55
CA THR A 697 -30.82 11.39 -11.98
C THR A 697 -29.49 11.33 -11.22
N ASN A 698 -29.30 10.35 -10.33
CA ASN A 698 -28.05 10.18 -9.61
C ASN A 698 -26.93 9.78 -10.57
N ARG A 699 -25.82 10.51 -10.51
CA ARG A 699 -24.61 10.30 -11.31
C ARG A 699 -23.51 9.77 -10.39
N ARG A 700 -22.71 8.82 -10.86
CA ARG A 700 -21.59 8.27 -10.10
C ARG A 700 -20.29 8.84 -10.62
N THR A 701 -19.42 9.22 -9.70
CA THR A 701 -18.07 9.69 -10.05
C THR A 701 -17.05 8.69 -9.52
N HIS A 702 -16.15 8.25 -10.39
CA HIS A 702 -15.13 7.27 -10.03
C HIS A 702 -13.74 7.91 -10.10
N ARG A 703 -13.07 7.98 -8.95
CA ARG A 703 -11.83 8.74 -8.76
C ARG A 703 -10.73 7.84 -8.22
N LEU A 704 -9.47 8.20 -8.48
CA LEU A 704 -8.31 7.55 -7.87
C LEU A 704 -8.26 6.03 -8.10
N ILE A 705 -8.68 5.60 -9.28
CA ILE A 705 -8.64 4.19 -9.71
C ILE A 705 -7.18 3.79 -9.95
N ARG A 706 -6.86 2.54 -9.64
CA ARG A 706 -5.65 1.85 -10.05
C ARG A 706 -6.02 0.46 -10.52
N MET A 707 -5.92 0.21 -11.82
CA MET A 707 -6.32 -1.05 -12.44
C MET A 707 -5.16 -1.62 -13.26
N VAL A 708 -4.45 -2.60 -12.71
CA VAL A 708 -3.11 -2.96 -13.20
C VAL A 708 -2.92 -4.46 -13.34
N GLY A 709 -2.45 -4.87 -14.52
CA GLY A 709 -1.93 -6.21 -14.71
C GLY A 709 -2.97 -7.29 -14.51
N ASN A 710 -4.24 -7.05 -14.80
CA ASN A 710 -5.27 -8.08 -14.66
C ASN A 710 -5.47 -8.84 -15.99
N ILE A 711 -5.97 -10.07 -15.90
CA ILE A 711 -6.49 -10.85 -17.03
C ILE A 711 -8.00 -11.01 -16.82
N TRP A 712 -8.77 -10.39 -17.72
CA TRP A 712 -10.22 -10.48 -17.76
C TRP A 712 -10.68 -11.28 -18.97
N VAL A 713 -11.89 -11.81 -18.87
CA VAL A 713 -12.57 -12.34 -20.04
C VAL A 713 -13.02 -11.20 -20.95
N GLN A 714 -13.72 -10.21 -20.37
CA GLN A 714 -14.21 -9.02 -21.05
C GLN A 714 -14.30 -7.87 -20.04
N THR A 715 -14.03 -6.64 -20.46
CA THR A 715 -14.18 -5.43 -19.64
C THR A 715 -15.23 -4.51 -20.25
N ASN A 716 -16.22 -4.12 -19.44
CA ASN A 716 -17.26 -3.18 -19.83
C ASN A 716 -17.28 -1.97 -18.90
N THR A 717 -17.64 -0.81 -19.44
CA THR A 717 -17.94 0.44 -18.72
C THR A 717 -19.02 1.24 -19.46
N LYS A 718 -19.86 1.97 -18.75
CA LYS A 718 -20.95 2.77 -19.33
C LYS A 718 -20.89 4.22 -18.86
N GLY A 719 -21.08 5.15 -19.78
CA GLY A 719 -21.19 6.59 -19.52
C GLY A 719 -22.15 7.26 -20.50
N ASP A 720 -21.90 8.52 -20.83
CA ASP A 720 -22.68 9.36 -21.75
C ASP A 720 -23.10 8.68 -23.06
N ARG A 721 -22.19 7.96 -23.73
CA ARG A 721 -22.49 7.30 -24.99
C ARG A 721 -23.51 6.17 -24.85
N PHE A 722 -23.42 5.39 -23.77
CA PHE A 722 -24.44 4.39 -23.47
C PHE A 722 -25.79 5.06 -23.22
N TYR A 723 -25.78 6.16 -22.46
CA TYR A 723 -27.00 6.92 -22.17
C TYR A 723 -27.63 7.59 -23.37
N SER A 724 -26.89 7.88 -24.45
CA SER A 724 -27.48 8.44 -25.67
C SER A 724 -28.64 7.62 -26.27
N THR A 725 -28.70 6.32 -25.98
CA THR A 725 -29.77 5.42 -26.44
C THR A 725 -30.78 5.06 -25.36
N THR A 726 -30.47 5.32 -24.08
CA THR A 726 -31.33 5.01 -22.93
C THR A 726 -32.04 6.25 -22.38
N ASP A 727 -31.34 7.38 -22.29
CA ASP A 727 -31.87 8.71 -21.98
C ASP A 727 -30.92 9.79 -22.53
N ALA A 728 -31.23 10.27 -23.74
CA ALA A 728 -30.42 11.25 -24.45
C ALA A 728 -30.36 12.62 -23.76
N THR A 729 -31.33 12.93 -22.88
CA THR A 729 -31.37 14.21 -22.16
C THR A 729 -30.34 14.25 -21.02
N GLU A 730 -30.11 13.10 -20.38
CA GLU A 730 -29.10 12.96 -19.33
C GLU A 730 -27.71 12.58 -19.86
N ALA A 731 -27.63 12.08 -21.10
CA ALA A 731 -26.39 11.58 -21.70
C ALA A 731 -25.21 12.56 -21.54
N ALA A 732 -25.38 13.83 -21.88
CA ALA A 732 -24.32 14.85 -21.80
C ALA A 732 -23.72 15.01 -20.38
N ASN A 733 -24.45 14.62 -19.34
CA ASN A 733 -24.03 14.75 -17.95
C ASN A 733 -23.35 13.50 -17.38
N ARG A 734 -23.38 12.37 -18.09
CA ARG A 734 -22.85 11.07 -17.63
C ARG A 734 -21.34 10.96 -17.91
N THR A 735 -20.57 11.83 -17.27
CA THR A 735 -19.12 11.98 -17.47
C THR A 735 -18.24 11.50 -16.31
N GLY A 736 -18.85 10.98 -15.23
CA GLY A 736 -18.16 10.59 -14.00
C GLY A 736 -17.22 9.38 -14.12
N ASN A 737 -17.24 8.67 -15.25
CA ASN A 737 -16.28 7.62 -15.59
C ASN A 737 -15.19 8.04 -16.60
N PHE A 738 -15.12 9.33 -16.98
CA PHE A 738 -14.22 9.80 -18.05
C PHE A 738 -12.74 9.52 -17.77
N GLY A 739 -12.30 9.59 -16.51
CA GLY A 739 -10.93 9.20 -16.15
C GLY A 739 -10.65 7.73 -16.54
N TYR A 740 -11.53 6.81 -16.14
CA TYR A 740 -11.40 5.40 -16.51
C TYR A 740 -11.52 5.15 -18.02
N LEU A 741 -12.42 5.85 -18.72
CA LEU A 741 -12.55 5.76 -20.18
C LEU A 741 -11.28 6.16 -20.92
N ASN A 742 -10.47 7.05 -20.36
CA ASN A 742 -9.19 7.48 -20.92
C ASN A 742 -7.98 6.69 -20.39
N GLY A 743 -8.22 5.60 -19.64
CA GLY A 743 -7.16 4.72 -19.15
C GLY A 743 -6.37 5.29 -17.99
N VAL A 744 -6.90 6.30 -17.29
CA VAL A 744 -6.23 6.91 -16.13
C VAL A 744 -6.12 5.89 -15.01
N GLY A 745 -4.90 5.64 -14.55
CA GLY A 745 -4.60 4.65 -13.52
C GLY A 745 -4.62 3.21 -14.03
N CYS A 746 -4.73 2.99 -15.34
CA CYS A 746 -4.79 1.68 -15.97
C CYS A 746 -3.46 1.31 -16.64
N GLU A 747 -2.99 0.08 -16.42
CA GLU A 747 -1.73 -0.40 -17.01
C GLU A 747 -1.72 -1.92 -17.16
N GLY A 748 -1.30 -2.43 -18.32
CA GLY A 748 -1.06 -3.86 -18.53
C GLY A 748 -2.32 -4.71 -18.38
N GLU A 749 -3.52 -4.15 -18.61
CA GLU A 749 -4.75 -4.93 -18.61
C GLU A 749 -4.80 -5.85 -19.84
N TRP A 750 -5.23 -7.09 -19.64
CA TRP A 750 -5.45 -8.06 -20.69
C TRP A 750 -6.92 -8.47 -20.74
N THR A 751 -7.53 -8.46 -21.92
CA THR A 751 -8.84 -9.08 -22.12
C THR A 751 -8.78 -10.19 -23.17
N MET A 752 -9.47 -11.29 -22.87
CA MET A 752 -9.62 -12.42 -23.79
C MET A 752 -10.57 -12.09 -24.94
N PHE A 753 -11.56 -11.22 -24.74
CA PHE A 753 -12.55 -10.83 -25.75
C PHE A 753 -12.72 -9.31 -25.78
N CYS A 754 -13.28 -8.78 -26.86
CA CYS A 754 -13.65 -7.37 -26.97
C CYS A 754 -14.84 -7.05 -26.04
N SER A 755 -15.22 -5.78 -25.92
CA SER A 755 -16.35 -5.36 -25.07
C SER A 755 -17.71 -5.89 -25.56
N ALA A 756 -18.74 -5.77 -24.74
CA ALA A 756 -20.04 -6.43 -24.95
C ALA A 756 -20.74 -6.05 -26.26
N ASP A 757 -20.45 -4.89 -26.84
CA ASP A 757 -20.97 -4.43 -28.13
C ASP A 757 -20.10 -4.82 -29.33
N GLY A 758 -19.09 -5.67 -29.12
CA GLY A 758 -18.19 -6.15 -30.16
C GLY A 758 -17.02 -5.22 -30.45
N ALA A 759 -16.92 -4.06 -29.80
CA ALA A 759 -15.86 -3.10 -30.06
C ALA A 759 -14.63 -3.29 -29.16
N GLN A 760 -13.45 -2.99 -29.70
CA GLN A 760 -12.19 -3.01 -28.95
C GLN A 760 -12.03 -1.77 -28.06
N ALA A 761 -12.34 -0.58 -28.59
CA ALA A 761 -12.18 0.69 -27.87
C ALA A 761 -13.15 1.75 -28.41
N GLY A 762 -13.46 2.72 -27.54
CA GLY A 762 -14.24 3.91 -27.86
C GLY A 762 -15.63 3.59 -28.40
N SER A 763 -16.34 2.67 -27.76
CA SER A 763 -17.76 2.36 -28.02
C SER A 763 -18.64 2.77 -26.83
N ALA A 764 -19.89 2.29 -26.77
CA ALA A 764 -20.76 2.56 -25.63
C ALA A 764 -20.41 1.72 -24.39
N PHE A 765 -19.69 0.61 -24.59
CA PHE A 765 -19.30 -0.33 -23.53
C PHE A 765 -17.78 -0.41 -23.28
N SER A 766 -16.95 0.22 -24.11
CA SER A 766 -15.48 0.14 -24.02
C SER A 766 -14.82 1.45 -23.63
N GLN A 767 -13.64 1.33 -23.03
CA GLN A 767 -12.74 2.46 -22.82
C GLN A 767 -12.28 3.03 -24.16
N MET A 768 -12.07 4.34 -24.23
CA MET A 768 -11.50 5.02 -25.39
C MET A 768 -9.99 4.82 -25.51
N HIS A 769 -9.33 4.67 -24.36
CA HIS A 769 -7.97 4.16 -24.24
C HIS A 769 -7.93 3.24 -23.00
N PRO A 770 -7.50 1.99 -23.14
CA PRO A 770 -7.51 1.03 -22.02
C PRO A 770 -6.41 1.26 -20.98
N GLY A 771 -5.44 2.13 -21.26
CA GLY A 771 -4.26 2.36 -20.42
C GLY A 771 -2.96 1.90 -21.08
N LEU A 772 -1.85 2.16 -20.39
CA LEU A 772 -0.51 1.85 -20.88
C LEU A 772 -0.30 0.33 -20.98
N ARG A 773 0.33 -0.16 -22.05
CA ARG A 773 0.70 -1.56 -22.29
C ARG A 773 -0.44 -2.59 -22.25
N CYS A 774 -1.69 -2.14 -22.29
CA CYS A 774 -2.86 -3.01 -22.30
C CYS A 774 -3.00 -3.78 -23.63
N SER A 775 -3.61 -4.96 -23.60
CA SER A 775 -3.98 -5.75 -24.77
C SER A 775 -5.44 -6.19 -24.66
N ILE A 776 -6.28 -5.59 -25.48
CA ILE A 776 -7.73 -5.82 -25.46
C ILE A 776 -8.10 -6.70 -26.65
N GLY A 777 -8.85 -7.77 -26.37
CA GLY A 777 -9.38 -8.66 -27.40
C GLY A 777 -10.22 -7.93 -28.45
N THR A 778 -10.29 -8.49 -29.64
CA THR A 778 -10.91 -7.86 -30.83
C THR A 778 -12.16 -8.59 -31.31
N SER A 779 -12.54 -9.69 -30.66
CA SER A 779 -13.65 -10.55 -31.07
C SER A 779 -14.45 -11.04 -29.87
N LEU A 780 -15.74 -11.34 -30.09
CA LEU A 780 -16.62 -12.00 -29.13
C LEU A 780 -16.54 -13.54 -29.22
N THR A 781 -15.92 -14.07 -30.28
CA THR A 781 -15.86 -15.51 -30.58
C THR A 781 -14.44 -16.04 -30.64
N VAL A 782 -13.46 -15.19 -30.96
CA VAL A 782 -12.04 -15.55 -31.02
C VAL A 782 -11.34 -15.00 -29.78
N ARG A 783 -10.76 -15.91 -29.00
CA ARG A 783 -10.03 -15.58 -27.78
C ARG A 783 -8.67 -14.97 -28.11
N ASN A 784 -8.39 -13.78 -27.58
CA ASN A 784 -7.04 -13.25 -27.39
C ASN A 784 -6.35 -14.05 -26.28
N ASP A 785 -5.62 -15.09 -26.68
CA ASP A 785 -5.17 -16.15 -25.79
C ASP A 785 -4.00 -15.69 -24.91
N PRO A 786 -4.15 -15.67 -23.57
CA PRO A 786 -3.04 -15.38 -22.67
C PRO A 786 -2.03 -16.54 -22.57
N LEU A 787 -2.29 -17.71 -23.18
CA LEU A 787 -1.44 -18.91 -23.12
C LEU A 787 -1.27 -19.45 -21.69
N PHE A 788 -2.39 -19.86 -21.09
CA PHE A 788 -2.38 -20.59 -19.82
C PHE A 788 -1.80 -22.01 -19.97
N VAL A 789 -1.24 -22.56 -18.89
CA VAL A 789 -0.69 -23.94 -18.88
C VAL A 789 -1.78 -24.98 -19.15
N SER A 790 -2.94 -24.85 -18.51
CA SER A 790 -4.11 -25.70 -18.76
C SER A 790 -5.40 -24.92 -18.56
N TYR A 791 -6.15 -24.72 -19.64
CA TYR A 791 -7.42 -23.99 -19.60
C TYR A 791 -8.60 -24.97 -19.47
N GLN A 792 -9.30 -24.94 -18.32
CA GLN A 792 -10.45 -25.81 -18.04
C GLN A 792 -11.75 -25.04 -17.72
N ALA A 793 -11.72 -23.72 -17.83
CA ALA A 793 -12.90 -22.87 -17.71
C ALA A 793 -13.83 -23.02 -18.93
N THR A 794 -15.02 -22.42 -18.86
CA THR A 794 -15.99 -22.39 -19.95
C THR A 794 -15.35 -21.86 -21.24
N VAL A 795 -15.54 -22.57 -22.36
CA VAL A 795 -14.95 -22.27 -23.67
C VAL A 795 -15.96 -21.76 -24.70
N ASN A 796 -17.26 -21.95 -24.48
CA ASN A 796 -18.33 -21.42 -25.31
C ASN A 796 -19.61 -21.22 -24.48
N ALA A 797 -20.63 -20.57 -25.05
CA ALA A 797 -21.84 -20.19 -24.32
C ALA A 797 -22.74 -21.38 -23.90
N SER A 798 -22.59 -22.56 -24.49
CA SER A 798 -23.49 -23.71 -24.28
C SER A 798 -22.83 -24.91 -23.57
N THR A 799 -21.50 -24.90 -23.42
CA THR A 799 -20.72 -26.04 -22.88
C THR A 799 -19.98 -25.60 -21.62
N ALA A 800 -20.31 -26.24 -20.50
CA ALA A 800 -19.59 -26.04 -19.25
C ALA A 800 -18.11 -26.47 -19.36
N GLY A 801 -17.23 -25.75 -18.67
CA GLY A 801 -15.83 -26.15 -18.50
C GLY A 801 -15.70 -27.33 -17.52
N ALA A 802 -14.63 -28.11 -17.66
CA ALA A 802 -14.33 -29.23 -16.76
C ALA A 802 -13.88 -28.77 -15.35
N GLY A 803 -13.36 -27.54 -15.23
CA GLY A 803 -12.82 -26.98 -13.99
C GLY A 803 -11.45 -27.54 -13.60
N GLY A 804 -10.82 -26.92 -12.59
CA GLY A 804 -9.52 -27.36 -12.08
C GLY A 804 -8.33 -27.01 -13.00
N GLY A 805 -8.46 -25.93 -13.79
CA GLY A 805 -7.40 -25.48 -14.69
C GLY A 805 -6.16 -24.95 -13.98
N ASP A 806 -5.04 -24.96 -14.71
CA ASP A 806 -3.78 -24.33 -14.32
C ASP A 806 -3.59 -23.02 -15.09
N TYR A 807 -3.91 -21.92 -14.41
CA TYR A 807 -3.93 -20.58 -15.00
C TYR A 807 -2.61 -19.82 -14.83
N ARG A 808 -1.51 -20.52 -14.56
CA ARG A 808 -0.17 -19.96 -14.74
C ARG A 808 0.08 -19.71 -16.23
N LEU A 809 0.89 -18.71 -16.54
CA LEU A 809 1.24 -18.35 -17.93
C LEU A 809 2.42 -19.18 -18.43
N GLN A 810 2.33 -19.67 -19.66
CA GLN A 810 3.46 -20.28 -20.37
C GLN A 810 4.58 -19.25 -20.61
N ALA A 811 5.81 -19.71 -20.86
CA ALA A 811 6.99 -18.84 -21.01
C ALA A 811 6.86 -17.83 -22.18
N GLY A 812 6.22 -18.24 -23.29
CA GLY A 812 5.97 -17.38 -24.46
C GLY A 812 4.69 -16.56 -24.40
N SER A 813 4.03 -16.48 -23.25
CA SER A 813 2.75 -15.79 -23.11
C SER A 813 2.85 -14.30 -23.49
N PRO A 814 1.96 -13.80 -24.35
CA PRO A 814 1.89 -12.37 -24.67
C PRO A 814 1.34 -11.52 -23.50
N ALA A 815 0.83 -12.14 -22.44
CA ALA A 815 0.41 -11.49 -21.21
C ALA A 815 1.57 -11.30 -20.20
N ARG A 816 2.76 -11.83 -20.49
CA ARG A 816 3.98 -11.51 -19.75
C ARG A 816 4.56 -10.16 -20.20
N GLY A 817 5.31 -9.51 -19.31
CA GLY A 817 6.08 -8.31 -19.64
C GLY A 817 5.23 -7.07 -19.95
N ARG A 818 4.15 -6.85 -19.20
CA ARG A 818 3.24 -5.71 -19.42
C ARG A 818 3.16 -4.74 -18.25
N VAL A 819 3.52 -5.16 -17.05
CA VAL A 819 3.31 -4.40 -15.81
C VAL A 819 4.64 -3.81 -15.33
N SER A 820 4.81 -2.50 -15.39
CA SER A 820 6.03 -1.83 -14.92
C SER A 820 5.98 -1.43 -13.45
N ARG A 821 4.82 -0.97 -12.98
CA ARG A 821 4.63 -0.63 -11.57
C ARG A 821 4.19 -1.89 -10.83
N ARG A 822 5.05 -2.39 -9.95
CA ARG A 822 4.86 -3.64 -9.22
C ARG A 822 4.55 -3.36 -7.76
N GLY A 823 3.43 -3.90 -7.27
CA GLY A 823 2.96 -3.68 -5.90
C GLY A 823 3.08 -4.89 -4.97
N LEU A 824 3.01 -6.11 -5.49
CA LEU A 824 3.13 -7.34 -4.68
C LEU A 824 4.53 -7.92 -4.82
N ALA A 825 5.05 -8.49 -3.73
CA ALA A 825 6.33 -9.22 -3.74
C ALA A 825 6.15 -10.68 -4.16
N PHE A 826 4.97 -11.26 -3.92
CA PHE A 826 4.67 -12.64 -4.22
C PHE A 826 3.40 -12.80 -5.06
N ASP A 827 3.35 -13.86 -5.86
CA ASP A 827 2.18 -14.25 -6.65
C ASP A 827 1.20 -15.13 -5.84
N LEU A 828 0.08 -15.55 -6.44
CA LEU A 828 -0.95 -16.38 -5.78
C LEU A 828 -0.44 -17.77 -5.36
N ALA A 829 0.65 -18.25 -5.93
CA ALA A 829 1.30 -19.50 -5.54
C ALA A 829 2.40 -19.28 -4.48
N GLY A 830 2.65 -18.03 -4.06
CA GLY A 830 3.72 -17.67 -3.15
C GLY A 830 5.10 -17.56 -3.83
N ALA A 831 5.16 -17.59 -5.16
CA ALA A 831 6.41 -17.38 -5.89
C ALA A 831 6.76 -15.89 -5.94
N ALA A 832 8.04 -15.55 -5.88
CA ALA A 832 8.48 -14.16 -5.95
C ALA A 832 8.16 -13.55 -7.32
N ARG A 833 7.58 -12.34 -7.31
CA ARG A 833 7.40 -11.51 -8.50
C ARG A 833 8.73 -10.86 -8.90
N PRO A 834 8.95 -10.54 -10.19
CA PRO A 834 10.20 -9.92 -10.66
C PRO A 834 10.51 -8.61 -9.92
N THR A 835 11.76 -8.39 -9.53
CA THR A 835 12.23 -7.13 -8.90
C THR A 835 12.83 -6.14 -9.90
N SER A 836 13.13 -6.56 -11.12
CA SER A 836 13.54 -5.72 -12.26
C SER A 836 12.77 -6.07 -13.53
N GLY A 837 12.67 -5.13 -14.48
CA GLY A 837 11.91 -5.32 -15.72
C GLY A 837 10.39 -5.29 -15.51
N LEU A 838 9.65 -5.81 -16.50
CA LEU A 838 8.18 -5.83 -16.50
C LEU A 838 7.67 -7.17 -15.93
N ASP A 839 6.63 -7.10 -15.11
CA ASP A 839 5.90 -8.24 -14.56
C ASP A 839 4.78 -8.70 -15.52
N ALA A 840 4.23 -9.89 -15.28
CA ALA A 840 3.12 -10.45 -16.01
C ALA A 840 1.75 -9.96 -15.52
N CYS A 841 0.77 -10.05 -16.41
CA CYS A 841 -0.64 -9.92 -16.05
C CYS A 841 -1.12 -11.16 -15.29
N GLY A 842 -2.15 -10.98 -14.47
CA GLY A 842 -2.82 -12.05 -13.75
C GLY A 842 -2.20 -12.38 -12.39
N ALA A 843 -2.81 -13.37 -11.75
CA ALA A 843 -2.51 -13.78 -10.37
C ALA A 843 -1.16 -14.49 -10.20
N TYR A 844 -0.48 -14.81 -11.30
CA TYR A 844 0.77 -15.56 -11.33
C TYR A 844 1.85 -14.77 -12.06
N ALA A 845 3.11 -14.93 -11.63
CA ALA A 845 4.27 -14.21 -12.18
C ALA A 845 4.81 -14.77 -13.51
#